data_AF-A0A7X1KBK3-F1
#
_entry.id   AF-A0A7X1KBK3-F1
#
_cell.length_a   1.000
_cell.length_b   1.000
_cell.length_c   1.000
_cell.angle_alpha   90.00
_cell.angle_beta   90.00
_cell.angle_gamma   90.00
#
_symmetry.space_group_name_H-M   'P 1'
#
loop_
_entity.id
_entity.type
_entity.pdbx_description
1 polymer ?
#
loop_
_entity_poly.entity_id
_entity_poly.type
_entity_poly.pdbx_seq_one_letter_code
_entity_poly.pdbx_strand_id
1 'polypeptide(L)'
;MSADALLRTWTGPARRRQSTGDALWLAPALLVLAALGWRLGGTAAALGLLATGLAGGAWLVRRRLQRLDERWLVRRFNALRPDLEDSAALLFSAPDRLNPLERLQRARIEQRLGAGRPEDLAADWRRGPLLALWGAALIAAALLMLWPSRAGRPVHLAPSAEHLPVIPGVPRLVAQNLRVVPPAYTGLPARDQGGLDARVPVGSRLEWTLRFAPQPGQPRLGLLAGPPLPLRRDGQDWMAARQVDAAFLYRVDPADPRAPLAPLHRIDVIPDAPPQVRVISPAASLTLVRPGQRAWGPVFAATDDYGVAAQARLRVTLAVGEGENVTFSEREIALTGSGPARDRRFAPTLDFARLGFAAGGDLVVQLIVRDTRSPGPQETRGPSLVLRWPAPKAPESAGLEGMVNTTLPAYFRSQRQIILDAEALLRQKRALPAERFAGRSAAIGDDQAILRGRYSQFLGGEEETAPEHAEGDGHDHSGGLPPARPAGFGAPEDVLAEFGHPHDDAAASSLDPATRAILKNAVDEMWEAERLLKQGQPAAALPPAYRALRFIKQVQQATRVFLSRVGQERPPIDPARRLTGKRDGLASRALPVAPVDSGDGEIAAAWRALGDGPGAIRGAIDLAGVERWLAGNRDRLADPLALAAALDAVRADPACARCRAVLRGQLWLALARPPAGLAPRPRPDAAGQRYLRLIGGRAP
;
A
#
# COMPACT_ATOMS: atom_id res chain seq x y z
N MET A 1 29.69 -83.10 17.28
CA MET A 1 28.63 -82.41 16.48
C MET A 1 29.32 -81.58 15.40
N SER A 2 28.73 -81.41 14.20
CA SER A 2 29.30 -80.46 13.22
C SER A 2 29.16 -79.01 13.70
N ALA A 3 30.08 -78.14 13.30
CA ALA A 3 30.09 -76.72 13.68
C ALA A 3 28.75 -76.03 13.35
N ASP A 4 28.16 -76.33 12.19
CA ASP A 4 26.86 -75.80 11.76
C ASP A 4 25.68 -76.34 12.58
N ALA A 5 25.74 -77.59 13.03
CA ALA A 5 24.72 -78.15 13.91
C ALA A 5 24.79 -77.50 15.30
N LEU A 6 26.00 -77.26 15.82
CA LEU A 6 26.24 -76.60 17.09
C LEU A 6 25.77 -75.13 17.04
N LEU A 7 26.11 -74.40 15.98
CA LEU A 7 25.67 -73.02 15.77
C LEU A 7 24.14 -72.92 15.73
N ARG A 8 23.46 -73.78 14.94
CA ARG A 8 21.98 -73.76 14.82
C ARG A 8 21.29 -74.13 16.13
N THR A 9 21.79 -75.13 16.85
CA THR A 9 21.18 -75.61 18.10
C THR A 9 21.29 -74.56 19.20
N TRP A 10 22.47 -73.95 19.36
CA TRP A 10 22.74 -73.02 20.46
C TRP A 10 22.29 -71.58 20.18
N THR A 11 22.20 -71.15 18.91
CA THR A 11 21.62 -69.84 18.58
C THR A 11 20.10 -69.88 18.39
N GLY A 12 19.50 -71.06 18.19
CA GLY A 12 18.06 -71.23 17.94
C GLY A 12 17.16 -70.58 18.99
N PRO A 13 17.31 -70.89 20.28
CA PRO A 13 16.51 -70.28 21.35
C PRO A 13 16.73 -68.76 21.47
N ALA A 14 17.98 -68.30 21.34
CA ALA A 14 18.31 -66.87 21.35
C ALA A 14 17.67 -66.13 20.17
N ARG A 15 17.67 -66.72 18.96
CA ARG A 15 17.01 -66.18 17.76
C ARG A 15 15.49 -66.08 17.96
N ARG A 16 14.84 -67.13 18.49
CA ARG A 16 13.40 -67.12 18.79
C ARG A 16 13.03 -66.10 19.87
N ARG A 17 13.85 -65.99 20.93
CA ARG A 17 13.61 -65.05 22.03
C ARG A 17 13.86 -63.60 21.62
N GLN A 18 14.82 -63.36 20.73
CA GLN A 18 15.09 -62.03 20.18
C GLN A 18 14.02 -61.61 19.16
N SER A 19 13.56 -62.51 18.28
CA SER A 19 12.49 -62.18 17.33
C SER A 19 11.16 -61.88 18.03
N THR A 20 10.80 -62.65 19.04
CA THR A 20 9.60 -62.40 19.88
C THR A 20 9.74 -61.12 20.69
N GLY A 21 10.92 -60.86 21.26
CA GLY A 21 11.20 -59.60 21.96
C GLY A 21 11.09 -58.39 21.04
N ASP A 22 11.79 -58.37 19.91
CA ASP A 22 11.75 -57.26 18.96
C ASP A 22 10.32 -57.06 18.42
N ALA A 23 9.54 -58.12 18.17
CA ALA A 23 8.13 -58.02 17.78
C ALA A 23 7.27 -57.34 18.86
N LEU A 24 7.45 -57.71 20.14
CA LEU A 24 6.75 -57.10 21.27
C LEU A 24 7.13 -55.62 21.46
N TRP A 25 8.36 -55.23 21.13
CA TRP A 25 8.81 -53.83 21.16
C TRP A 25 8.30 -53.00 19.97
N LEU A 26 8.07 -53.63 18.82
CA LEU A 26 7.57 -52.96 17.61
C LEU A 26 6.04 -52.78 17.60
N ALA A 27 5.30 -53.70 18.21
CA ALA A 27 3.83 -53.70 18.20
C ALA A 27 3.17 -52.41 18.74
N PRO A 28 3.65 -51.77 19.84
CA PRO A 28 3.12 -50.48 20.30
C PRO A 28 3.23 -49.36 19.25
N ALA A 29 4.34 -49.32 18.52
CA ALA A 29 4.54 -48.32 17.47
C ALA A 29 3.59 -48.54 16.29
N LEU A 30 3.36 -49.80 15.90
CA LEU A 30 2.40 -50.16 14.86
C LEU A 30 0.96 -49.78 15.26
N LEU A 31 0.59 -49.94 16.53
CA LEU A 31 -0.72 -49.54 17.05
C LEU A 31 -0.95 -48.02 16.93
N VAL A 32 0.05 -47.21 17.26
CA VAL A 32 -0.03 -45.74 17.11
C VAL A 32 -0.08 -45.33 15.64
N LEU A 33 0.72 -45.96 14.77
CA LEU A 33 0.71 -45.70 13.32
C LEU A 33 -0.64 -46.05 12.68
N ALA A 34 -1.28 -47.14 13.10
CA ALA A 34 -2.61 -47.51 12.64
C ALA A 34 -3.66 -46.47 13.05
N ALA A 35 -3.64 -46.04 14.32
CA ALA A 35 -4.56 -45.03 14.84
C ALA A 35 -4.39 -43.69 14.11
N LEU A 36 -3.14 -43.31 13.82
CA LEU A 36 -2.80 -42.11 13.05
C LEU A 36 -3.28 -42.21 11.60
N GLY A 37 -3.01 -43.32 10.92
CA GLY A 37 -3.43 -43.54 9.53
C GLY A 37 -4.95 -43.53 9.39
N TRP A 38 -5.66 -44.16 10.32
CA TRP A 38 -7.13 -44.14 10.36
C TRP A 38 -7.66 -42.71 10.46
N ARG A 39 -7.04 -41.89 11.32
CA ARG A 39 -7.43 -40.49 11.51
C ARG A 39 -7.14 -39.59 10.31
N LEU A 40 -6.03 -39.81 9.60
CA LEU A 40 -5.61 -38.95 8.49
C LEU A 40 -6.30 -39.27 7.16
N GLY A 41 -6.60 -40.55 6.90
CA GLY A 41 -7.10 -40.97 5.58
C GLY A 41 -7.98 -42.21 5.61
N GLY A 42 -8.59 -42.52 6.75
CA GLY A 42 -9.48 -43.65 6.92
C GLY A 42 -8.77 -45.01 6.83
N THR A 43 -9.53 -46.05 6.49
CA THR A 43 -9.09 -47.45 6.46
C THR A 43 -7.87 -47.67 5.55
N ALA A 44 -7.86 -47.05 4.36
CA ALA A 44 -6.78 -47.23 3.39
C ALA A 44 -5.44 -46.68 3.89
N ALA A 45 -5.43 -45.49 4.49
CA ALA A 45 -4.22 -44.91 5.06
C ALA A 45 -3.71 -45.67 6.30
N ALA A 46 -4.62 -46.21 7.13
CA ALA A 46 -4.27 -47.08 8.25
C ALA A 46 -3.53 -48.35 7.77
N LEU A 47 -4.06 -49.03 6.75
CA LEU A 47 -3.45 -50.24 6.19
C LEU A 47 -2.09 -49.94 5.54
N GLY A 48 -1.95 -48.81 4.83
CA GLY A 48 -0.69 -48.39 4.22
C GLY A 48 0.44 -48.15 5.25
N LEU A 49 0.15 -47.43 6.34
CA LEU A 49 1.12 -47.19 7.41
C LEU A 49 1.46 -48.46 8.19
N LEU A 50 0.48 -49.34 8.41
CA LEU A 50 0.71 -50.64 9.03
C LEU A 50 1.62 -51.53 8.19
N ALA A 51 1.37 -51.62 6.88
CA ALA A 51 2.18 -52.45 5.98
C ALA A 51 3.64 -51.96 5.89
N THR A 52 3.86 -50.66 5.78
CA THR A 52 5.21 -50.07 5.77
C THR A 52 5.92 -50.25 7.11
N GLY A 53 5.23 -50.07 8.23
CA GLY A 53 5.76 -50.34 9.57
C GLY A 53 6.16 -51.81 9.77
N LEU A 54 5.32 -52.75 9.32
CA LEU A 54 5.60 -54.19 9.40
C LEU A 54 6.80 -54.58 8.54
N ALA A 55 6.92 -54.05 7.33
CA ALA A 55 8.05 -54.31 6.44
C ALA A 55 9.38 -53.78 7.03
N GLY A 56 9.37 -52.55 7.55
CA GLY A 56 10.53 -51.96 8.23
C GLY A 56 10.92 -52.72 9.50
N GLY A 57 9.92 -53.14 10.29
CA GLY A 57 10.11 -53.98 11.47
C GLY A 57 10.74 -55.33 11.14
N ALA A 58 10.21 -56.03 10.12
CA ALA A 58 10.75 -57.31 9.67
C ALA A 58 12.20 -57.20 9.17
N TRP A 59 12.54 -56.12 8.45
CA TRP A 59 13.92 -55.85 8.02
C TRP A 59 14.86 -55.63 9.21
N LEU A 60 14.45 -54.85 10.21
CA LEU A 60 15.25 -54.61 11.42
C LEU A 60 15.50 -55.90 12.21
N VAL A 61 14.44 -56.71 12.41
CA VAL A 61 14.54 -58.01 13.09
C VAL A 61 15.49 -58.92 12.32
N ARG A 62 15.36 -59.01 10.99
CA ARG A 62 16.26 -59.81 10.15
C ARG A 62 17.72 -59.38 10.31
N ARG A 63 18.01 -58.07 10.27
CA ARG A 63 19.37 -57.53 10.44
C ARG A 63 19.94 -57.82 11.83
N ARG A 64 19.11 -57.79 12.87
CA ARG A 64 19.51 -58.14 14.24
C ARG A 64 19.77 -59.63 14.41
N LEU A 65 18.92 -60.50 13.85
CA LEU A 65 19.12 -61.95 13.88
C LEU A 65 20.37 -62.40 13.10
N GLN A 66 20.74 -61.67 12.04
CA GLN A 66 22.00 -61.92 11.31
C GLN A 66 23.25 -61.67 12.16
N ARG A 67 23.17 -60.88 13.24
CA ARG A 67 24.28 -60.65 14.17
C ARG A 67 24.44 -61.79 15.19
N LEU A 68 23.49 -62.73 15.27
CA LEU A 68 23.62 -63.97 16.05
C LEU A 68 24.38 -65.00 15.22
N ASP A 69 25.64 -64.68 14.94
CA ASP A 69 26.60 -65.48 14.19
C ASP A 69 27.53 -66.27 15.13
N GLU A 70 28.50 -66.98 14.55
CA GLU A 70 29.49 -67.75 15.30
C GLU A 70 30.27 -66.89 16.31
N ARG A 71 30.67 -65.67 15.89
CA ARG A 71 31.41 -64.74 16.74
C ARG A 71 30.59 -64.25 17.93
N TRP A 72 29.29 -64.07 17.75
CA TRP A 72 28.39 -63.81 18.88
C TRP A 72 28.33 -65.00 19.82
N LEU A 73 28.18 -66.21 19.29
CA LEU A 73 28.04 -67.42 20.10
C LEU A 73 29.30 -67.70 20.94
N VAL A 74 30.50 -67.59 20.35
CA VAL A 74 31.78 -67.74 21.07
C VAL A 74 31.91 -66.73 22.19
N ARG A 75 31.65 -65.44 21.92
CA ARG A 75 31.70 -64.39 22.96
C ARG A 75 30.68 -64.63 24.07
N ARG A 76 29.48 -65.09 23.71
CA ARG A 76 28.42 -65.35 24.69
C ARG A 76 28.74 -66.57 25.57
N PHE A 77 29.33 -67.61 25.00
CA PHE A 77 29.83 -68.76 25.75
C PHE A 77 30.92 -68.34 26.74
N ASN A 78 31.98 -67.69 26.26
CA ASN A 78 33.07 -67.24 27.11
C ASN A 78 32.59 -66.34 28.27
N ALA A 79 31.63 -65.44 28.00
CA ALA A 79 31.11 -64.52 29.02
C ALA A 79 30.21 -65.19 30.08
N LEU A 80 29.44 -66.23 29.72
CA LEU A 80 28.45 -66.85 30.61
C LEU A 80 28.93 -68.17 31.23
N ARG A 81 29.96 -68.79 30.66
CA ARG A 81 30.43 -70.12 31.02
C ARG A 81 31.94 -70.07 31.33
N PRO A 82 32.31 -69.64 32.56
CA PRO A 82 33.71 -69.62 33.00
C PRO A 82 34.37 -71.00 32.95
N ASP A 83 33.57 -72.07 33.04
CA ASP A 83 34.00 -73.46 32.89
C ASP A 83 34.49 -73.81 31.48
N LEU A 84 34.33 -72.93 30.49
CA LEU A 84 34.91 -73.11 29.16
C LEU A 84 36.26 -72.40 29.01
N GLU A 85 36.79 -71.79 30.07
CA GLU A 85 38.15 -71.23 30.16
C GLU A 85 38.48 -70.29 28.97
N ASP A 86 37.52 -69.45 28.59
CA ASP A 86 37.58 -68.53 27.43
C ASP A 86 37.95 -69.17 26.07
N SER A 87 37.84 -70.49 25.97
CA SER A 87 38.35 -71.28 24.85
C SER A 87 37.27 -71.74 23.87
N ALA A 88 36.05 -71.15 23.91
CA ALA A 88 34.92 -71.58 23.09
C ALA A 88 35.15 -71.46 21.57
N ALA A 89 36.13 -70.67 21.13
CA ALA A 89 36.51 -70.56 19.72
C ALA A 89 37.02 -71.90 19.13
N LEU A 90 37.61 -72.77 19.97
CA LEU A 90 38.15 -74.07 19.54
C LEU A 90 37.07 -75.02 19.00
N LEU A 91 35.80 -74.80 19.34
CA LEU A 91 34.66 -75.59 18.85
C LEU A 91 34.38 -75.41 17.36
N PHE A 92 34.81 -74.28 16.79
CA PHE A 92 34.56 -73.92 15.39
C PHE A 92 35.82 -74.02 14.51
N SER A 93 36.98 -74.31 15.10
CA SER A 93 38.24 -74.54 14.38
C SER A 93 38.28 -75.92 13.71
N ALA A 94 38.93 -76.01 12.55
CA ALA A 94 39.14 -77.29 11.87
C ALA A 94 40.07 -78.20 12.71
N PRO A 95 39.71 -79.47 12.98
CA PRO A 95 40.50 -80.37 13.84
C PRO A 95 41.96 -80.51 13.42
N ASP A 96 42.23 -80.48 12.11
CA ASP A 96 43.56 -80.66 11.52
C ASP A 96 44.49 -79.46 11.72
N ARG A 97 43.93 -78.31 12.13
CA ARG A 97 44.69 -77.07 12.40
C ARG A 97 45.00 -76.89 13.89
N LEU A 98 44.53 -77.79 14.74
CA LEU A 98 44.68 -77.70 16.19
C LEU A 98 45.92 -78.47 16.65
N ASN A 99 46.73 -77.84 17.51
CA ASN A 99 47.84 -78.51 18.16
C ASN A 99 47.34 -79.56 19.20
N PRO A 100 48.20 -80.47 19.71
CA PRO A 100 47.77 -81.53 20.63
C PRO A 100 47.07 -81.03 21.90
N LEU A 101 47.49 -79.90 22.46
CA LEU A 101 46.88 -79.30 23.65
C LEU A 101 45.52 -78.67 23.34
N GLU A 102 45.40 -77.99 22.19
CA GLU A 102 44.13 -77.42 21.71
C GLU A 102 43.10 -78.51 21.40
N ARG A 103 43.53 -79.66 20.84
CA ARG A 103 42.64 -80.81 20.62
C ARG A 103 42.11 -81.39 21.94
N LEU A 104 42.98 -81.49 22.95
CA LEU A 104 42.60 -81.98 24.26
C LEU A 104 41.67 -80.99 24.99
N GLN A 105 41.93 -79.68 24.88
CA GLN A 105 41.06 -78.64 25.44
C GLN A 105 39.70 -78.62 24.72
N ARG A 106 39.67 -78.74 23.39
CA ARG A 106 38.43 -78.87 22.62
C ARG A 106 37.58 -80.06 23.09
N ALA A 107 38.19 -81.23 23.29
CA ALA A 107 37.47 -82.41 23.79
C ALA A 107 36.86 -82.18 25.19
N ARG A 108 37.57 -81.50 26.10
CA ARG A 108 37.03 -81.11 27.42
C ARG A 108 35.84 -80.16 27.29
N ILE A 109 35.94 -79.15 26.41
CA ILE A 109 34.87 -78.17 26.18
C ILE A 109 33.63 -78.87 25.59
N GLU A 110 33.81 -79.77 24.61
CA GLU A 110 32.70 -80.55 24.04
C GLU A 110 31.98 -81.40 25.10
N GLN A 111 32.71 -82.01 26.04
CA GLN A 111 32.14 -82.75 27.16
C GLN A 111 31.38 -81.84 28.14
N ARG A 112 31.94 -80.67 28.48
CA ARG A 112 31.32 -79.67 29.38
C ARG A 112 30.09 -78.98 28.77
N LEU A 113 29.98 -78.90 27.43
CA LEU A 113 28.79 -78.39 26.76
C LEU A 113 27.55 -79.26 27.02
N GLY A 114 27.71 -80.57 27.21
CA GLY A 114 26.62 -81.49 27.49
C GLY A 114 25.87 -81.22 28.80
N ALA A 115 26.48 -80.49 29.73
CA ALA A 115 25.88 -80.11 31.02
C ALA A 115 25.05 -78.80 30.96
N GLY A 116 25.12 -78.02 29.86
CA GLY A 116 24.38 -76.77 29.72
C GLY A 116 23.14 -76.87 28.83
N ARG A 117 22.20 -75.93 28.96
CA ARG A 117 21.04 -75.84 28.07
C ARG A 117 21.19 -74.67 27.10
N PRO A 118 20.84 -74.83 25.82
CA PRO A 118 20.80 -73.73 24.84
C PRO A 118 19.95 -72.52 25.24
N GLU A 119 18.98 -72.71 26.14
CA GLU A 119 18.09 -71.66 26.64
C GLU A 119 18.81 -70.63 27.52
N ASP A 120 19.90 -71.04 28.18
CA ASP A 120 20.67 -70.22 29.12
C ASP A 120 21.39 -69.05 28.41
N LEU A 121 21.61 -69.17 27.09
CA LEU A 121 22.24 -68.13 26.29
C LEU A 121 21.27 -66.98 25.92
N ALA A 122 19.97 -67.22 26.01
CA ALA A 122 18.96 -66.27 25.59
C ALA A 122 18.76 -65.17 26.64
N ALA A 123 18.80 -63.89 26.23
CA ALA A 123 18.71 -62.77 27.15
C ALA A 123 17.33 -62.67 27.85
N ASP A 124 17.35 -62.21 29.11
CA ASP A 124 16.11 -62.02 29.88
C ASP A 124 15.29 -60.82 29.42
N TRP A 125 13.97 -60.97 29.53
CA TRP A 125 13.02 -59.93 29.16
C TRP A 125 12.96 -58.85 30.23
N ARG A 126 13.25 -57.60 29.84
CA ARG A 126 13.00 -56.43 30.68
C ARG A 126 11.51 -56.08 30.62
N ARG A 127 10.70 -56.72 31.46
CA ARG A 127 9.23 -56.59 31.46
C ARG A 127 8.73 -55.18 31.81
N GLY A 128 9.39 -54.50 32.75
CA GLY A 128 9.02 -53.15 33.21
C GLY A 128 8.93 -52.11 32.08
N PRO A 129 10.00 -51.84 31.32
CA PRO A 129 9.96 -50.83 30.26
C PRO A 129 9.07 -51.25 29.08
N LEU A 130 8.87 -52.56 28.85
CA LEU A 130 7.94 -53.04 27.84
C LEU A 130 6.48 -52.69 28.21
N LEU A 131 6.07 -52.93 29.47
CA LEU A 131 4.74 -52.56 29.96
C LEU A 131 4.52 -51.04 29.90
N ALA A 132 5.52 -50.24 30.26
CA ALA A 132 5.46 -48.79 30.17
C ALA A 132 5.26 -48.31 28.72
N LEU A 133 5.95 -48.92 27.75
CA LEU A 133 5.81 -48.58 26.33
C LEU A 133 4.40 -48.91 25.81
N TRP A 134 3.86 -50.07 26.17
CA TRP A 134 2.48 -50.44 25.81
C TRP A 134 1.46 -49.49 26.43
N GLY A 135 1.63 -49.13 27.72
CA GLY A 135 0.79 -48.13 28.37
C GLY A 135 0.82 -46.77 27.67
N ALA A 136 2.01 -46.27 27.33
CA ALA A 136 2.17 -45.01 26.61
C ALA A 136 1.54 -45.05 25.22
N ALA A 137 1.70 -46.15 24.48
CA ALA A 137 1.10 -46.32 23.16
C ALA A 137 -0.43 -46.40 23.20
N LEU A 138 -1.01 -47.08 24.20
CA LEU A 138 -2.45 -47.09 24.41
C LEU A 138 -3.00 -45.71 24.75
N ILE A 139 -2.31 -44.95 25.61
CA ILE A 139 -2.66 -43.56 25.91
C ILE A 139 -2.57 -42.70 24.65
N ALA A 140 -1.50 -42.82 23.87
CA ALA A 140 -1.34 -42.06 22.62
C ALA A 140 -2.43 -42.40 21.58
N ALA A 141 -2.75 -43.68 21.41
CA ALA A 141 -3.82 -44.12 20.52
C ALA A 141 -5.20 -43.65 21.02
N ALA A 142 -5.46 -43.71 22.33
CA ALA A 142 -6.67 -43.16 22.93
C ALA A 142 -6.75 -41.65 22.71
N LEU A 143 -5.68 -40.90 22.96
CA LEU A 143 -5.65 -39.45 22.70
C LEU A 143 -5.91 -39.14 21.21
N LEU A 144 -5.35 -39.91 20.28
CA LEU A 144 -5.62 -39.76 18.83
C LEU A 144 -7.08 -40.07 18.47
N MET A 145 -7.70 -41.05 19.15
CA MET A 145 -9.09 -41.46 18.90
C MET A 145 -10.10 -40.52 19.57
N LEU A 146 -9.82 -40.05 20.78
CA LEU A 146 -10.65 -39.12 21.55
C LEU A 146 -10.39 -37.65 21.21
N TRP A 147 -9.35 -37.35 20.43
CA TRP A 147 -9.11 -35.98 19.95
C TRP A 147 -10.37 -35.50 19.21
N PRO A 148 -10.98 -34.37 19.61
CA PRO A 148 -12.19 -33.89 18.98
C PRO A 148 -11.91 -33.67 17.49
N SER A 149 -12.56 -34.48 16.66
CA SER A 149 -12.69 -34.17 15.24
C SER A 149 -13.33 -32.78 15.19
N ARG A 150 -12.88 -31.89 14.31
CA ARG A 150 -13.62 -30.66 13.97
C ARG A 150 -14.95 -30.96 13.25
N ALA A 151 -15.64 -32.06 13.61
CA ALA A 151 -17.04 -32.26 13.30
C ALA A 151 -17.79 -31.25 14.18
N GLY A 152 -18.43 -30.31 13.50
CA GLY A 152 -18.78 -28.99 14.02
C GLY A 152 -19.74 -28.99 15.22
N ARG A 153 -19.73 -27.85 15.92
CA ARG A 153 -20.88 -27.39 16.72
C ARG A 153 -22.18 -27.66 15.94
N PRO A 154 -23.28 -28.09 16.59
CA PRO A 154 -24.57 -28.21 15.91
C PRO A 154 -24.93 -26.85 15.29
N VAL A 155 -24.93 -26.78 13.96
CA VAL A 155 -25.27 -25.59 13.21
C VAL A 155 -26.80 -25.52 13.13
N HIS A 156 -27.39 -24.43 13.61
CA HIS A 156 -28.81 -24.20 13.44
C HIS A 156 -29.08 -23.79 11.99
N LEU A 157 -29.78 -24.62 11.22
CA LEU A 157 -30.14 -24.31 9.84
C LEU A 157 -31.41 -23.47 9.80
N ALA A 158 -31.37 -22.34 9.08
CA ALA A 158 -32.56 -21.58 8.76
C ALA A 158 -33.31 -22.23 7.59
N PRO A 159 -34.64 -22.06 7.47
CA PRO A 159 -35.37 -22.50 6.28
C PRO A 159 -34.86 -21.80 5.02
N SER A 160 -34.97 -22.46 3.86
CA SER A 160 -34.58 -21.86 2.58
C SER A 160 -35.39 -20.61 2.26
N ALA A 161 -34.71 -19.55 1.84
CA ALA A 161 -35.31 -18.29 1.41
C ALA A 161 -35.46 -18.16 -0.12
N GLU A 162 -35.18 -19.21 -0.90
CA GLU A 162 -35.18 -19.13 -2.37
C GLU A 162 -36.59 -19.18 -2.99
N HIS A 163 -37.63 -19.53 -2.21
CA HIS A 163 -39.04 -19.56 -2.62
C HIS A 163 -39.31 -20.30 -3.95
N LEU A 164 -38.50 -21.32 -4.28
CA LEU A 164 -38.65 -22.09 -5.51
C LEU A 164 -39.87 -23.02 -5.46
N PRO A 165 -40.57 -23.23 -6.59
CA PRO A 165 -41.74 -24.10 -6.65
C PRO A 165 -41.38 -25.55 -6.28
N VAL A 166 -42.33 -26.24 -5.64
CA VAL A 166 -42.17 -27.65 -5.27
C VAL A 166 -42.42 -28.50 -6.50
N ILE A 167 -41.39 -29.17 -7.02
CA ILE A 167 -41.55 -30.17 -8.10
C ILE A 167 -41.27 -31.56 -7.50
N PRO A 168 -42.26 -32.49 -7.51
CA PRO A 168 -42.06 -33.82 -6.96
C PRO A 168 -40.86 -34.54 -7.58
N GLY A 169 -40.01 -35.13 -6.73
CA GLY A 169 -38.83 -35.88 -7.16
C GLY A 169 -37.64 -35.04 -7.62
N VAL A 170 -37.74 -33.70 -7.62
CA VAL A 170 -36.65 -32.79 -7.98
C VAL A 170 -36.05 -32.19 -6.70
N PRO A 171 -34.74 -32.40 -6.44
CA PRO A 171 -34.07 -31.84 -5.26
C PRO A 171 -34.16 -30.32 -5.21
N ARG A 172 -34.50 -29.78 -4.04
CA ARG A 172 -34.47 -28.34 -3.76
C ARG A 172 -33.86 -28.04 -2.41
N LEU A 173 -33.33 -26.83 -2.24
CA LEU A 173 -32.83 -26.35 -0.96
C LEU A 173 -34.01 -26.18 0.01
N VAL A 174 -33.91 -26.77 1.21
CA VAL A 174 -34.94 -26.68 2.26
C VAL A 174 -34.41 -26.02 3.54
N ALA A 175 -33.12 -26.13 3.82
CA ALA A 175 -32.49 -25.43 4.94
C ALA A 175 -31.06 -25.01 4.61
N GLN A 176 -30.59 -23.92 5.23
CA GLN A 176 -29.33 -23.27 4.89
C GLN A 176 -28.71 -22.57 6.10
N ASN A 177 -27.38 -22.52 6.13
CA ASN A 177 -26.59 -21.65 6.99
C ASN A 177 -25.31 -21.26 6.25
N LEU A 178 -24.95 -19.99 6.37
CA LEU A 178 -23.66 -19.46 5.95
C LEU A 178 -22.88 -19.01 7.19
N ARG A 179 -21.76 -19.67 7.45
CA ARG A 179 -20.83 -19.28 8.49
C ARG A 179 -19.72 -18.42 7.91
N VAL A 180 -19.51 -17.25 8.50
CA VAL A 180 -18.43 -16.32 8.16
C VAL A 180 -17.36 -16.40 9.24
N VAL A 181 -16.14 -16.76 8.85
CA VAL A 181 -14.96 -16.78 9.72
C VAL A 181 -13.96 -15.74 9.21
N PRO A 182 -13.92 -14.53 9.81
CA PRO A 182 -12.96 -13.49 9.43
C PRO A 182 -11.50 -13.90 9.70
N PRO A 183 -10.51 -13.28 9.03
CA PRO A 183 -9.10 -13.47 9.36
C PRO A 183 -8.81 -13.08 10.80
N ALA A 184 -7.91 -13.82 11.46
CA ALA A 184 -7.60 -13.63 12.87
C ALA A 184 -7.12 -12.21 13.22
N TYR A 185 -6.38 -11.55 12.32
CA TYR A 185 -5.87 -10.19 12.55
C TYR A 185 -6.98 -9.14 12.70
N THR A 186 -8.16 -9.39 12.13
CA THR A 186 -9.29 -8.45 12.21
C THR A 186 -9.88 -8.34 13.61
N GLY A 187 -9.61 -9.33 14.48
CA GLY A 187 -10.21 -9.44 15.82
C GLY A 187 -11.73 -9.66 15.82
N LEU A 188 -12.36 -9.86 14.66
CA LEU A 188 -13.80 -10.05 14.53
C LEU A 188 -14.20 -11.50 14.86
N PRO A 189 -15.31 -11.73 15.60
CA PRO A 189 -15.78 -13.07 15.89
C PRO A 189 -16.36 -13.74 14.65
N ALA A 190 -16.25 -15.08 14.59
CA ALA A 190 -17.01 -15.86 13.62
C ALA A 190 -18.51 -15.72 13.88
N ARG A 191 -19.31 -15.65 12.81
CA ARG A 191 -20.77 -15.52 12.88
C ARG A 191 -21.47 -16.48 11.95
N ASP A 192 -22.66 -16.91 12.35
CA ASP A 192 -23.57 -17.74 11.56
C ASP A 192 -24.77 -16.89 11.12
N GLN A 193 -25.26 -17.13 9.91
CA GLN A 193 -26.43 -16.44 9.37
C GLN A 193 -27.26 -17.37 8.49
N GLY A 194 -28.58 -17.20 8.55
CA GLY A 194 -29.53 -17.96 7.72
C GLY A 194 -29.60 -17.49 6.27
N GLY A 195 -29.10 -16.30 5.94
CA GLY A 195 -29.04 -15.79 4.56
C GLY A 195 -27.77 -16.24 3.84
N LEU A 196 -27.87 -16.37 2.51
CA LEU A 196 -26.75 -16.76 1.64
C LEU A 196 -25.97 -15.57 1.05
N ASP A 197 -26.51 -14.36 1.20
CA ASP A 197 -25.81 -13.11 0.90
C ASP A 197 -24.99 -12.63 2.11
N ALA A 198 -23.77 -12.17 1.89
CA ALA A 198 -22.93 -11.66 2.97
C ALA A 198 -21.94 -10.60 2.52
N ARG A 199 -21.62 -9.67 3.42
CA ARG A 199 -20.50 -8.73 3.29
C ARG A 199 -19.42 -9.08 4.31
N VAL A 200 -18.21 -9.36 3.83
CA VAL A 200 -17.14 -9.97 4.65
C VAL A 200 -15.79 -9.30 4.40
N PRO A 201 -14.90 -9.19 5.41
CA PRO A 201 -13.52 -8.73 5.18
C PRO A 201 -12.76 -9.63 4.19
N VAL A 202 -11.85 -9.04 3.43
CA VAL A 202 -10.96 -9.78 2.53
C VAL A 202 -10.18 -10.88 3.28
N GLY A 203 -10.06 -12.06 2.67
CA GLY A 203 -9.44 -13.24 3.27
C GLY A 203 -10.33 -14.02 4.23
N SER A 204 -11.60 -13.64 4.40
CA SER A 204 -12.56 -14.40 5.22
C SER A 204 -12.79 -15.79 4.64
N ARG A 205 -12.96 -16.78 5.53
CA ARG A 205 -13.38 -18.13 5.16
C ARG A 205 -14.90 -18.25 5.33
N LEU A 206 -15.57 -18.54 4.22
CA LEU A 206 -16.99 -18.86 4.19
C LEU A 206 -17.19 -20.37 4.27
N GLU A 207 -18.17 -20.80 5.06
CA GLU A 207 -18.57 -22.19 5.17
C GLU A 207 -20.09 -22.30 4.99
N TRP A 208 -20.52 -22.99 3.94
CA TRP A 208 -21.92 -23.25 3.65
C TRP A 208 -22.32 -24.58 4.25
N THR A 209 -23.50 -24.62 4.87
CA THR A 209 -24.17 -25.86 5.27
C THR A 209 -25.58 -25.83 4.71
N LEU A 210 -25.87 -26.75 3.80
CA LEU A 210 -27.10 -26.77 2.99
C LEU A 210 -27.81 -28.11 3.13
N ARG A 211 -29.13 -28.09 3.22
CA ARG A 211 -29.96 -29.29 3.24
C ARG A 211 -30.93 -29.27 2.08
N PHE A 212 -31.02 -30.39 1.38
CA PHE A 212 -31.91 -30.57 0.25
C PHE A 212 -32.98 -31.63 0.53
N ALA A 213 -34.14 -31.50 -0.09
CA ALA A 213 -35.17 -32.55 -0.10
C ALA A 213 -35.87 -32.60 -1.48
N PRO A 214 -35.92 -33.76 -2.16
CA PRO A 214 -35.13 -34.99 -1.90
C PRO A 214 -33.61 -34.75 -2.01
N GLN A 215 -32.80 -35.73 -1.60
CA GLN A 215 -31.33 -35.61 -1.62
C GLN A 215 -30.78 -35.64 -3.06
N PRO A 216 -29.95 -34.66 -3.47
CA PRO A 216 -29.32 -34.61 -4.78
C PRO A 216 -28.12 -35.57 -4.89
N GLY A 217 -27.69 -35.85 -6.13
CA GLY A 217 -26.51 -36.67 -6.39
C GLY A 217 -25.19 -35.97 -6.10
N GLN A 218 -24.94 -34.83 -6.76
CA GLN A 218 -23.70 -34.05 -6.62
C GLN A 218 -24.00 -32.54 -6.67
N PRO A 219 -24.63 -31.98 -5.63
CA PRO A 219 -24.94 -30.56 -5.60
C PRO A 219 -23.65 -29.72 -5.55
N ARG A 220 -23.72 -28.50 -6.04
CA ARG A 220 -22.59 -27.57 -6.13
C ARG A 220 -23.03 -26.12 -5.97
N LEU A 221 -22.10 -25.25 -5.62
CA LEU A 221 -22.29 -23.81 -5.76
C LEU A 221 -21.81 -23.39 -7.15
N GLY A 222 -22.74 -23.03 -8.02
CA GLY A 222 -22.45 -22.54 -9.36
C GLY A 222 -22.02 -21.08 -9.29
N LEU A 223 -20.73 -20.80 -9.44
CA LEU A 223 -20.23 -19.43 -9.54
C LEU A 223 -20.59 -18.85 -10.90
N LEU A 224 -21.05 -17.59 -10.93
CA LEU A 224 -21.30 -16.91 -12.21
C LEU A 224 -20.00 -16.70 -13.00
N ALA A 225 -18.87 -16.53 -12.30
CA ALA A 225 -17.54 -16.46 -12.87
C ALA A 225 -16.60 -17.44 -12.14
N GLY A 226 -16.05 -18.41 -12.89
CA GLY A 226 -15.09 -19.40 -12.39
C GLY A 226 -15.69 -20.81 -12.21
N PRO A 227 -14.88 -21.77 -11.76
CA PRO A 227 -15.31 -23.15 -11.63
C PRO A 227 -16.32 -23.33 -10.49
N PRO A 228 -17.30 -24.25 -10.62
CA PRO A 228 -18.25 -24.52 -9.56
C PRO A 228 -17.54 -25.12 -8.34
N LEU A 229 -18.06 -24.82 -7.14
CA LEU A 229 -17.55 -25.37 -5.89
C LEU A 229 -18.39 -26.61 -5.49
N PRO A 230 -17.81 -27.83 -5.53
CA PRO A 230 -18.55 -29.04 -5.16
C PRO A 230 -18.88 -29.05 -3.66
N LEU A 231 -20.07 -29.52 -3.32
CA LEU A 231 -20.46 -29.75 -1.93
C LEU A 231 -20.09 -31.16 -1.50
N ARG A 232 -19.57 -31.30 -0.29
CA ARG A 232 -19.29 -32.60 0.34
C ARG A 232 -20.44 -32.97 1.26
N ARG A 233 -20.94 -34.19 1.13
CA ARG A 233 -22.00 -34.71 2.01
C ARG A 233 -21.46 -34.95 3.43
N ASP A 234 -22.22 -34.49 4.42
CA ASP A 234 -22.06 -34.75 5.85
C ASP A 234 -23.41 -35.12 6.46
N GLY A 235 -23.67 -36.42 6.62
CA GLY A 235 -24.98 -36.93 7.04
C GLY A 235 -26.11 -36.56 6.06
N GLN A 236 -27.03 -35.71 6.52
CA GLN A 236 -28.15 -35.18 5.73
C GLN A 236 -27.85 -33.81 5.12
N ASP A 237 -26.72 -33.21 5.48
CA ASP A 237 -26.32 -31.88 5.07
C ASP A 237 -25.18 -31.94 4.05
N TRP A 238 -25.01 -30.84 3.33
CA TRP A 238 -24.02 -30.65 2.29
C TRP A 238 -23.20 -29.43 2.64
N MET A 239 -21.88 -29.62 2.71
CA MET A 239 -20.96 -28.60 3.18
C MET A 239 -19.96 -28.20 2.10
N ALA A 240 -19.69 -26.91 2.01
CA ALA A 240 -18.58 -26.36 1.23
C ALA A 240 -17.87 -25.29 2.04
N ALA A 241 -16.59 -25.08 1.77
CA ALA A 241 -15.82 -23.99 2.36
C ALA A 241 -14.93 -23.34 1.32
N ARG A 242 -14.77 -22.01 1.41
CA ARG A 242 -13.94 -21.24 0.49
C ARG A 242 -13.36 -20.02 1.18
N GLN A 243 -12.10 -19.71 0.90
CA GLN A 243 -11.49 -18.42 1.25
C GLN A 243 -11.86 -17.38 0.20
N VAL A 244 -12.25 -16.18 0.65
CA VAL A 244 -12.80 -15.14 -0.19
C VAL A 244 -11.87 -13.94 -0.23
N ASP A 245 -11.26 -13.73 -1.39
CA ASP A 245 -10.36 -12.58 -1.64
C ASP A 245 -10.99 -11.52 -2.55
N ALA A 246 -12.04 -11.89 -3.29
CA ALA A 246 -12.78 -11.01 -4.20
C ALA A 246 -14.28 -11.26 -4.09
N ALA A 247 -15.08 -10.22 -4.36
CA ALA A 247 -16.53 -10.33 -4.40
C ALA A 247 -16.98 -11.23 -5.57
N PHE A 248 -18.06 -11.99 -5.39
CA PHE A 248 -18.57 -12.89 -6.42
C PHE A 248 -20.07 -13.14 -6.29
N LEU A 249 -20.65 -13.65 -7.37
CA LEU A 249 -22.03 -14.11 -7.46
C LEU A 249 -22.07 -15.63 -7.62
N TYR A 250 -23.04 -16.28 -6.99
CA TYR A 250 -23.21 -17.73 -7.05
C TYR A 250 -24.67 -18.16 -6.92
N ARG A 251 -24.98 -19.38 -7.37
CA ARG A 251 -26.28 -20.04 -7.21
C ARG A 251 -26.09 -21.38 -6.50
N VAL A 252 -27.11 -21.82 -5.77
CA VAL A 252 -27.15 -23.18 -5.23
C VAL A 252 -27.70 -24.11 -6.30
N ASP A 253 -26.84 -24.92 -6.90
CA ASP A 253 -27.21 -25.86 -7.97
C ASP A 253 -27.39 -27.28 -7.38
N PRO A 254 -28.62 -27.83 -7.33
CA PRO A 254 -28.86 -29.21 -6.88
C PRO A 254 -28.33 -30.27 -7.86
N ALA A 255 -27.79 -29.86 -9.02
CA ALA A 255 -27.30 -30.72 -10.09
C ALA A 255 -28.39 -31.65 -10.69
N ASP A 256 -29.63 -31.16 -10.77
CA ASP A 256 -30.73 -31.79 -11.50
C ASP A 256 -31.20 -30.83 -12.62
N PRO A 257 -31.14 -31.21 -13.90
CA PRO A 257 -31.57 -30.37 -15.02
C PRO A 257 -33.04 -29.92 -14.98
N ARG A 258 -33.88 -30.65 -14.23
CA ARG A 258 -35.30 -30.32 -14.03
C ARG A 258 -35.53 -29.30 -12.92
N ALA A 259 -34.49 -29.00 -12.13
CA ALA A 259 -34.58 -28.01 -11.07
C ALA A 259 -34.80 -26.61 -11.66
N PRO A 260 -35.72 -25.82 -11.10
CA PRO A 260 -35.83 -24.41 -11.42
C PRO A 260 -34.49 -23.71 -11.17
N LEU A 261 -34.20 -22.68 -11.97
CA LEU A 261 -32.98 -21.91 -11.83
C LEU A 261 -33.00 -21.14 -10.50
N ALA A 262 -32.17 -21.56 -9.54
CA ALA A 262 -32.07 -20.95 -8.20
C ALA A 262 -31.59 -19.48 -8.26
N PRO A 263 -32.06 -18.57 -7.39
CA PRO A 263 -31.67 -17.16 -7.43
C PRO A 263 -30.15 -16.94 -7.26
N LEU A 264 -29.64 -15.81 -7.76
CA LEU A 264 -28.27 -15.38 -7.50
C LEU A 264 -28.13 -14.87 -6.07
N HIS A 265 -27.10 -15.35 -5.39
CA HIS A 265 -26.61 -14.85 -4.11
C HIS A 265 -25.29 -14.10 -4.32
N ARG A 266 -25.03 -13.11 -3.47
CA ARG A 266 -23.91 -12.18 -3.58
C ARG A 266 -23.04 -12.19 -2.32
N ILE A 267 -21.75 -12.35 -2.54
CA ILE A 267 -20.72 -12.12 -1.52
C ILE A 267 -19.98 -10.84 -1.86
N ASP A 268 -20.09 -9.84 -0.99
CA ASP A 268 -19.31 -8.61 -1.04
C ASP A 268 -18.06 -8.74 -0.17
N VAL A 269 -16.94 -8.18 -0.65
CA VAL A 269 -15.68 -8.11 0.08
C VAL A 269 -15.40 -6.69 0.55
N ILE A 270 -15.13 -6.52 1.84
CA ILE A 270 -14.64 -5.28 2.42
C ILE A 270 -13.12 -5.32 2.33
N PRO A 271 -12.48 -4.45 1.51
CA PRO A 271 -11.04 -4.35 1.47
C PRO A 271 -10.50 -3.81 2.79
N ASP A 272 -9.33 -4.31 3.18
CA ASP A 272 -8.59 -3.84 4.35
C ASP A 272 -7.88 -2.53 4.02
N ALA A 273 -8.11 -1.48 4.82
CA ALA A 273 -7.56 -0.16 4.57
C ALA A 273 -6.13 -0.04 5.14
N PRO A 274 -5.21 0.68 4.48
CA PRO A 274 -3.91 0.93 5.06
C PRO A 274 -4.02 1.87 6.28
N PRO A 275 -3.09 1.78 7.24
CA PRO A 275 -3.13 2.59 8.45
C PRO A 275 -2.89 4.06 8.11
N GLN A 276 -3.54 4.96 8.83
CA GLN A 276 -3.41 6.40 8.64
C GLN A 276 -2.54 7.01 9.74
N VAL A 277 -1.67 7.97 9.38
CA VAL A 277 -0.77 8.65 10.33
C VAL A 277 -1.06 10.14 10.37
N ARG A 278 -1.27 10.66 11.57
CA ARG A 278 -1.50 12.09 11.85
C ARG A 278 -0.46 12.60 12.84
N VAL A 279 0.03 13.83 12.62
CA VAL A 279 0.89 14.52 13.59
C VAL A 279 0.00 15.20 14.63
N ILE A 280 0.29 14.97 15.90
CA ILE A 280 -0.32 15.68 17.04
C ILE A 280 0.51 16.90 17.41
N SER A 281 1.84 16.76 17.40
CA SER A 281 2.77 17.85 17.74
C SER A 281 4.10 17.66 16.99
N PRO A 282 4.72 18.73 16.46
CA PRO A 282 4.26 20.11 16.43
C PRO A 282 3.11 20.37 15.44
N ALA A 283 2.40 21.49 15.58
CA ALA A 283 1.29 21.85 14.68
C ALA A 283 1.76 22.24 13.27
N ALA A 284 2.97 22.78 13.15
CA ALA A 284 3.58 23.12 11.86
C ALA A 284 4.54 22.01 11.41
N SER A 285 4.59 21.76 10.10
CA SER A 285 5.54 20.81 9.51
C SER A 285 6.99 21.27 9.61
N LEU A 286 7.23 22.59 9.64
CA LEU A 286 8.54 23.20 9.89
C LEU A 286 8.55 23.91 11.25
N THR A 287 9.54 23.60 12.07
CA THR A 287 9.77 24.26 13.35
C THR A 287 11.23 24.68 13.49
N LEU A 288 11.48 25.76 14.22
CA LEU A 288 12.82 26.23 14.53
C LEU A 288 13.25 25.73 15.91
N VAL A 289 14.54 25.40 16.05
CA VAL A 289 15.15 25.09 17.36
C VAL A 289 15.02 26.30 18.28
N ARG A 290 14.48 26.07 19.48
CA ARG A 290 14.36 27.10 20.52
C ARG A 290 15.70 27.29 21.24
N PRO A 291 16.02 28.49 21.74
CA PRO A 291 17.23 28.70 22.55
C PRO A 291 17.29 27.72 23.73
N GLY A 292 18.43 27.04 23.90
CA GLY A 292 18.64 26.05 24.96
C GLY A 292 17.97 24.69 24.77
N GLN A 293 17.24 24.47 23.66
CA GLN A 293 16.63 23.18 23.36
C GLN A 293 17.70 22.13 23.04
N ARG A 294 17.63 20.95 23.69
CA ARG A 294 18.58 19.85 23.52
C ARG A 294 17.98 18.57 22.95
N ALA A 295 16.65 18.51 22.89
CA ALA A 295 15.93 17.36 22.37
C ALA A 295 14.63 17.80 21.68
N TRP A 296 14.09 16.93 20.84
CA TRP A 296 12.82 17.13 20.17
C TRP A 296 11.91 15.92 20.34
N GLY A 297 10.66 16.17 20.72
CA GLY A 297 9.65 15.14 20.97
C GLY A 297 8.43 15.30 20.08
N PRO A 298 8.53 14.99 18.78
CA PRO A 298 7.35 14.96 17.91
C PRO A 298 6.41 13.85 18.36
N VAL A 299 5.10 14.07 18.23
CA VAL A 299 4.06 13.13 18.63
C VAL A 299 3.19 12.82 17.44
N PHE A 300 3.01 11.54 17.18
CA PHE A 300 2.19 11.01 16.10
C PHE A 300 1.07 10.14 16.66
N ALA A 301 -0.08 10.14 16.00
CA ALA A 301 -1.14 9.15 16.16
C ALA A 301 -1.27 8.34 14.87
N ALA A 302 -1.47 7.04 15.01
CA ALA A 302 -1.74 6.14 13.91
C ALA A 302 -3.05 5.38 14.17
N THR A 303 -3.93 5.39 13.19
CA THR A 303 -5.28 4.79 13.29
C THR A 303 -5.53 3.83 12.15
N ASP A 304 -6.24 2.74 12.43
CA ASP A 304 -6.52 1.68 11.47
C ASP A 304 -7.86 0.97 11.81
N ASP A 305 -8.50 0.37 10.83
CA ASP A 305 -9.80 -0.30 10.99
C ASP A 305 -9.69 -1.63 11.75
N TYR A 306 -8.61 -2.39 11.53
CA TYR A 306 -8.36 -3.67 12.21
C TYR A 306 -7.26 -3.60 13.27
N GLY A 307 -6.28 -2.72 13.10
CA GLY A 307 -5.31 -2.35 14.13
C GLY A 307 -3.93 -2.04 13.59
N VAL A 308 -3.23 -1.13 14.26
CA VAL A 308 -1.84 -0.75 14.00
C VAL A 308 -0.90 -1.61 14.84
N ALA A 309 0.18 -2.08 14.21
CA ALA A 309 1.24 -2.81 14.89
C ALA A 309 1.82 -2.00 16.05
N ALA A 310 2.14 -2.68 17.16
CA ALA A 310 2.73 -2.03 18.33
C ALA A 310 4.13 -1.46 18.06
N GLN A 311 4.84 -2.01 17.07
CA GLN A 311 6.16 -1.53 16.65
C GLN A 311 6.03 -0.70 15.38
N ALA A 312 6.69 0.45 15.36
CA ALA A 312 6.81 1.35 14.21
C ALA A 312 8.28 1.71 13.98
N ARG A 313 8.57 2.37 12.86
CA ARG A 313 9.91 2.88 12.54
C ARG A 313 9.84 4.38 12.36
N LEU A 314 10.77 5.11 12.97
CA LEU A 314 10.96 6.53 12.72
C LEU A 314 12.17 6.69 11.82
N ARG A 315 11.92 7.20 10.62
CA ARG A 315 12.96 7.55 9.66
C ARG A 315 13.46 8.95 10.00
N VAL A 316 14.75 9.08 10.25
CA VAL A 316 15.40 10.33 10.65
C VAL A 316 16.45 10.66 9.59
N THR A 317 16.26 11.79 8.91
CA THR A 317 17.19 12.33 7.94
C THR A 317 17.80 13.61 8.48
N LEU A 318 19.12 13.63 8.62
CA LEU A 318 19.87 14.79 9.05
C LEU A 318 20.60 15.37 7.85
N ALA A 319 20.35 16.65 7.55
CA ALA A 319 21.05 17.43 6.55
C ALA A 319 21.93 18.47 7.27
N VAL A 320 23.24 18.47 7.01
CA VAL A 320 24.20 19.42 7.63
C VAL A 320 25.00 20.10 6.55
N GLY A 321 25.10 21.43 6.62
CA GLY A 321 25.91 22.25 5.70
C GLY A 321 25.11 23.40 5.08
N GLU A 322 25.83 24.34 4.43
CA GLU A 322 25.24 25.48 3.75
C GLU A 322 25.62 25.48 2.25
N GLY A 323 24.72 25.97 1.40
CA GLY A 323 24.96 26.08 -0.05
C GLY A 323 24.98 24.72 -0.77
N GLU A 324 26.00 24.49 -1.59
CA GLU A 324 26.18 23.24 -2.36
C GLU A 324 26.81 22.10 -1.55
N ASN A 325 27.34 22.39 -0.35
CA ASN A 325 28.04 21.42 0.50
C ASN A 325 27.12 20.86 1.61
N VAL A 326 25.98 20.28 1.24
CA VAL A 326 25.06 19.63 2.18
C VAL A 326 25.32 18.13 2.24
N THR A 327 25.60 17.62 3.43
CA THR A 327 25.73 16.17 3.68
C THR A 327 24.44 15.63 4.28
N PHE A 328 23.93 14.53 3.73
CA PHE A 328 22.74 13.85 4.20
C PHE A 328 23.12 12.54 4.91
N SER A 329 22.54 12.30 6.08
CA SER A 329 22.59 10.99 6.75
C SER A 329 21.19 10.54 7.13
N GLU A 330 20.86 9.28 6.85
CA GLU A 330 19.56 8.68 7.13
C GLU A 330 19.73 7.50 8.09
N ARG A 331 18.85 7.41 9.09
CA ARG A 331 18.79 6.27 10.01
C ARG A 331 17.35 5.97 10.40
N GLU A 332 17.05 4.72 10.70
CA GLU A 332 15.74 4.31 11.23
C GLU A 332 15.83 3.92 12.70
N ILE A 333 14.85 4.37 13.49
CA ILE A 333 14.75 4.09 14.92
C ILE A 333 13.46 3.29 15.16
N ALA A 334 13.56 2.14 15.82
CA ALA A 334 12.39 1.37 16.23
C ALA A 334 11.65 2.11 17.37
N LEU A 335 10.34 2.27 17.22
CA LEU A 335 9.46 2.89 18.21
C LEU A 335 8.39 1.91 18.67
N THR A 336 8.05 1.95 19.95
CA THR A 336 6.91 1.22 20.49
C THR A 336 5.76 2.18 20.77
N GLY A 337 4.58 1.86 20.24
CA GLY A 337 3.36 2.65 20.36
C GLY A 337 2.57 2.30 21.61
N SER A 338 1.99 3.33 22.22
CA SER A 338 1.09 3.21 23.38
C SER A 338 -0.38 3.35 22.96
N GLY A 339 -1.32 2.92 23.80
CA GLY A 339 -2.76 3.02 23.52
C GLY A 339 -3.39 1.74 22.91
N PRO A 340 -4.69 1.78 22.59
CA PRO A 340 -5.42 0.65 22.02
C PRO A 340 -4.90 0.25 20.63
N ALA A 341 -5.18 -0.98 20.19
CA ALA A 341 -4.65 -1.50 18.92
C ALA A 341 -5.07 -0.68 17.69
N ARG A 342 -6.29 -0.11 17.68
CA ARG A 342 -6.81 0.71 16.57
C ARG A 342 -6.41 2.18 16.60
N ASP A 343 -5.87 2.67 17.72
CA ASP A 343 -5.38 4.04 17.87
C ASP A 343 -4.11 4.04 18.71
N ARG A 344 -2.97 4.07 18.00
CA ARG A 344 -1.63 3.99 18.59
C ARG A 344 -0.98 5.36 18.60
N ARG A 345 -0.41 5.73 19.75
CA ARG A 345 0.36 6.96 19.92
C ARG A 345 1.86 6.67 20.01
N PHE A 346 2.64 7.40 19.20
CA PHE A 346 4.11 7.33 19.17
C PHE A 346 4.69 8.70 19.56
N ALA A 347 5.52 8.72 20.61
CA ALA A 347 6.13 9.93 21.15
C ALA A 347 7.64 9.72 21.39
N PRO A 348 8.46 9.62 20.32
CA PRO A 348 9.90 9.52 20.44
C PRO A 348 10.51 10.74 21.12
N THR A 349 11.65 10.56 21.80
CA THR A 349 12.49 11.65 22.27
C THR A 349 13.83 11.60 21.53
N LEU A 350 14.09 12.63 20.74
CA LEU A 350 15.25 12.75 19.86
C LEU A 350 16.28 13.69 20.49
N ASP A 351 17.33 13.13 21.04
CA ASP A 351 18.45 13.89 21.62
C ASP A 351 19.38 14.42 20.52
N PHE A 352 19.66 15.72 20.53
CA PHE A 352 20.44 16.38 19.47
C PHE A 352 21.89 15.90 19.44
N ALA A 353 22.51 15.72 20.60
CA ALA A 353 23.91 15.30 20.70
C ALA A 353 24.09 13.88 20.16
N ARG A 354 23.18 12.95 20.50
CA ARG A 354 23.21 11.58 19.97
C ARG A 354 22.96 11.50 18.46
N LEU A 355 22.19 12.45 17.93
CA LEU A 355 21.93 12.54 16.49
C LEU A 355 23.04 13.27 15.73
N GLY A 356 23.93 14.00 16.40
CA GLY A 356 24.90 14.87 15.73
C GLY A 356 24.22 16.09 15.08
N PHE A 357 23.06 16.49 15.58
CA PHE A 357 22.32 17.66 15.10
C PHE A 357 22.87 18.94 15.73
N ALA A 358 23.25 19.91 14.90
CA ALA A 358 23.91 21.15 15.29
C ALA A 358 23.39 22.34 14.47
N ALA A 359 23.83 23.55 14.84
CA ALA A 359 23.49 24.78 14.13
C ALA A 359 23.91 24.74 12.65
N GLY A 360 23.06 25.26 11.77
CA GLY A 360 23.22 25.17 10.31
C GLY A 360 22.68 23.87 9.71
N GLY A 361 21.96 23.04 10.47
CA GLY A 361 21.39 21.77 10.00
C GLY A 361 19.87 21.71 10.03
N ASP A 362 19.32 20.76 9.28
CA ASP A 362 17.90 20.37 9.28
C ASP A 362 17.74 18.91 9.71
N LEU A 363 16.87 18.69 10.68
CA LEU A 363 16.46 17.36 11.15
C LEU A 363 15.06 17.06 10.64
N VAL A 364 14.96 16.13 9.69
CA VAL A 364 13.69 15.67 9.11
C VAL A 364 13.32 14.32 9.70
N VAL A 365 12.07 14.17 10.15
CA VAL A 365 11.55 12.91 10.69
C VAL A 365 10.24 12.52 10.04
N GLN A 366 10.07 11.21 9.84
CA GLN A 366 8.87 10.63 9.27
C GLN A 366 8.54 9.33 9.99
N LEU A 367 7.31 9.21 10.50
CA LEU A 367 6.85 7.96 11.10
C LEU A 367 6.40 6.99 10.02
N ILE A 368 6.84 5.73 10.13
CA ILE A 368 6.44 4.61 9.28
C ILE A 368 5.76 3.58 10.18
N VAL A 369 4.48 3.31 9.90
CA VAL A 369 3.66 2.36 10.65
C VAL A 369 3.22 1.21 9.76
N ARG A 370 2.90 0.09 10.38
CA ARG A 370 2.30 -1.08 9.74
C ARG A 370 0.98 -1.42 10.40
N ASP A 371 0.04 -1.97 9.64
CA ASP A 371 -1.15 -2.60 10.20
C ASP A 371 -0.81 -3.95 10.84
N THR A 372 -1.84 -4.65 11.30
CA THR A 372 -1.75 -6.01 11.84
C THR A 372 -2.08 -7.10 10.82
N ARG A 373 -2.30 -6.73 9.54
CA ARG A 373 -2.70 -7.64 8.48
C ARG A 373 -1.69 -8.77 8.30
N SER A 374 -2.20 -9.99 8.16
CA SER A 374 -1.37 -11.17 7.96
C SER A 374 -2.04 -12.20 7.04
N PRO A 375 -1.32 -12.72 6.02
CA PRO A 375 0.01 -12.31 5.58
C PRO A 375 0.02 -10.95 4.87
N GLY A 376 1.19 -10.31 4.81
CA GLY A 376 1.39 -9.07 4.04
C GLY A 376 0.86 -7.81 4.74
N PRO A 377 1.50 -7.37 5.83
CA PRO A 377 1.12 -6.13 6.51
C PRO A 377 1.27 -4.93 5.58
N GLN A 378 0.30 -4.02 5.58
CA GLN A 378 0.35 -2.78 4.81
C GLN A 378 1.20 -1.76 5.57
N GLU A 379 1.97 -0.97 4.84
CA GLU A 379 2.89 0.03 5.40
C GLU A 379 2.52 1.43 4.90
N THR A 380 2.40 2.36 5.84
CA THR A 380 2.13 3.77 5.54
C THR A 380 3.22 4.66 6.13
N ARG A 381 3.65 5.63 5.31
CA ARG A 381 4.57 6.70 5.72
C ARG A 381 3.77 7.95 6.03
N GLY A 382 3.93 8.48 7.25
CA GLY A 382 3.28 9.70 7.69
C GLY A 382 3.87 10.97 7.05
N PRO A 383 3.35 12.15 7.39
CA PRO A 383 3.91 13.42 6.93
C PRO A 383 5.33 13.64 7.50
N SER A 384 6.15 14.36 6.74
CA SER A 384 7.50 14.76 7.17
C SER A 384 7.45 15.98 8.07
N LEU A 385 8.16 15.92 9.20
CA LEU A 385 8.37 17.05 10.09
C LEU A 385 9.83 17.49 10.03
N VAL A 386 10.07 18.79 9.97
CA VAL A 386 11.38 19.42 9.87
C VAL A 386 11.62 20.28 11.10
N LEU A 387 12.72 20.01 11.79
CA LEU A 387 13.28 20.88 12.80
C LEU A 387 14.56 21.52 12.25
N ARG A 388 14.54 22.83 12.05
CA ARG A 388 15.67 23.59 11.51
C ARG A 388 16.42 24.28 12.63
N TRP A 389 17.74 24.15 12.63
CA TRP A 389 18.64 24.90 13.50
C TRP A 389 19.35 25.97 12.69
N PRO A 390 18.95 27.25 12.79
CA PRO A 390 19.61 28.34 12.07
C PRO A 390 21.11 28.43 12.43
N ALA A 391 21.96 28.71 11.45
CA ALA A 391 23.35 29.04 11.71
C ALA A 391 23.45 30.35 12.53
N PRO A 392 24.47 30.49 13.40
CA PRO A 392 24.77 31.78 14.02
C PRO A 392 25.03 32.79 12.90
N LYS A 393 24.32 33.93 12.90
CA LYS A 393 24.62 35.02 11.98
C LYS A 393 26.10 35.36 12.14
N ALA A 394 26.89 35.23 11.07
CA ALA A 394 28.22 35.81 11.04
C ALA A 394 28.09 37.31 11.33
N PRO A 395 28.95 37.90 12.18
CA PRO A 395 29.02 39.35 12.28
C PRO A 395 29.26 39.90 10.88
N GLU A 396 28.56 40.98 10.51
CA GLU A 396 28.66 41.63 9.21
C GLU A 396 30.14 41.85 8.83
N SER A 397 30.70 40.96 8.03
CA SER A 397 31.97 41.20 7.38
C SER A 397 31.70 42.20 6.27
N ALA A 398 31.93 43.47 6.58
CA ALA A 398 32.15 44.50 5.58
C ALA A 398 33.23 44.01 4.61
N GLY A 399 32.83 43.72 3.37
CA GLY A 399 33.72 43.34 2.29
C GLY A 399 33.63 41.88 1.90
N LEU A 400 32.70 41.58 0.99
CA LEU A 400 32.85 40.54 -0.03
C LEU A 400 31.75 40.75 -1.07
N GLU A 401 32.09 41.50 -2.11
CA GLU A 401 31.40 41.49 -3.39
C GLU A 401 31.66 40.13 -4.06
N GLY A 402 30.63 39.29 -4.10
CA GLY A 402 30.64 38.01 -4.79
C GLY A 402 29.22 37.55 -5.02
N MET A 403 28.92 37.17 -6.26
CA MET A 403 27.62 36.72 -6.78
C MET A 403 26.58 37.81 -7.05
N VAL A 404 26.80 38.54 -8.15
CA VAL A 404 25.71 39.13 -8.92
C VAL A 404 24.90 37.97 -9.52
N ASN A 405 23.76 37.68 -8.91
CA ASN A 405 22.81 36.72 -9.47
C ASN A 405 22.11 37.40 -10.66
N THR A 406 22.43 36.94 -11.86
CA THR A 406 21.81 37.32 -13.12
C THR A 406 20.41 36.75 -13.18
N THR A 407 19.39 37.57 -12.89
CA THR A 407 18.02 37.47 -13.44
C THR A 407 17.15 38.64 -12.94
N LEU A 408 17.49 39.84 -13.37
CA LEU A 408 16.48 40.88 -13.64
C LEU A 408 16.52 41.13 -15.15
N PRO A 409 15.36 41.22 -15.85
CA PRO A 409 15.34 41.50 -17.28
C PRO A 409 16.17 42.74 -17.60
N ALA A 410 17.18 42.55 -18.44
CA ALA A 410 18.17 43.56 -18.83
C ALA A 410 17.59 44.57 -19.82
N TYR A 411 16.50 45.23 -19.45
CA TYR A 411 16.12 46.50 -20.03
C TYR A 411 15.64 47.37 -18.86
N PHE A 412 15.94 48.68 -18.90
CA PHE A 412 15.66 49.73 -17.90
C PHE A 412 16.73 49.95 -16.79
N ARG A 413 16.96 51.24 -16.47
CA ARG A 413 18.02 51.74 -15.56
C ARG A 413 17.83 51.18 -14.14
N SER A 414 18.91 50.68 -13.53
CA SER A 414 18.89 50.23 -12.12
C SER A 414 18.86 51.43 -11.16
N GLN A 415 18.40 51.24 -9.90
CA GLN A 415 18.47 52.28 -8.86
C GLN A 415 19.89 52.85 -8.70
N ARG A 416 20.92 52.01 -8.91
CA ARG A 416 22.33 52.43 -8.92
C ARG A 416 22.65 53.33 -10.11
N GLN A 417 22.06 53.09 -11.28
CA GLN A 417 22.24 53.95 -12.46
C GLN A 417 21.63 55.34 -12.25
N ILE A 418 20.44 55.43 -11.65
CA ILE A 418 19.81 56.72 -11.33
C ILE A 418 20.70 57.54 -10.37
N ILE A 419 21.28 56.89 -9.35
CA ILE A 419 22.25 57.52 -8.44
C ILE A 419 23.46 58.03 -9.23
N LEU A 420 24.06 57.20 -10.10
CA LEU A 420 25.22 57.59 -10.91
C LEU A 420 24.90 58.74 -11.87
N ASP A 421 23.70 58.74 -12.48
CA ASP A 421 23.25 59.77 -13.41
C ASP A 421 23.02 61.10 -12.66
N ALA A 422 22.44 61.07 -11.45
CA ALA A 422 22.28 62.25 -10.60
C ALA A 422 23.64 62.82 -10.14
N GLU A 423 24.59 61.96 -9.75
CA GLU A 423 25.97 62.36 -9.43
C GLU A 423 26.72 62.93 -10.64
N ALA A 424 26.54 62.33 -11.82
CA ALA A 424 27.12 62.82 -13.06
C ALA A 424 26.56 64.19 -13.45
N LEU A 425 25.24 64.38 -13.31
CA LEU A 425 24.59 65.66 -13.56
C LEU A 425 25.10 66.75 -12.60
N LEU A 426 25.27 66.42 -11.32
CA LEU A 426 25.84 67.35 -10.33
C LEU A 426 27.26 67.82 -10.68
N ARG A 427 28.11 66.92 -11.22
CA ARG A 427 29.45 67.28 -11.70
C ARG A 427 29.41 68.26 -12.87
N GLN A 428 28.34 68.24 -13.67
CA GLN A 428 28.14 69.14 -14.82
C GLN A 428 27.40 70.44 -14.46
N LYS A 429 27.01 70.64 -13.19
CA LYS A 429 26.18 71.78 -12.75
C LYS A 429 26.76 73.15 -13.13
N ARG A 430 28.08 73.30 -13.11
CA ARG A 430 28.76 74.57 -13.47
C ARG A 430 28.89 74.79 -14.98
N ALA A 431 28.74 73.75 -15.79
CA ALA A 431 28.94 73.77 -17.24
C ALA A 431 27.62 73.84 -18.04
N LEU A 432 26.47 73.62 -17.39
CA LEU A 432 25.16 73.57 -18.03
C LEU A 432 24.32 74.82 -17.68
N PRO A 433 23.62 75.42 -18.65
CA PRO A 433 22.57 76.41 -18.37
C PRO A 433 21.51 75.85 -17.42
N ALA A 434 20.98 76.68 -16.52
CA ALA A 434 20.06 76.26 -15.46
C ALA A 434 18.83 75.50 -15.99
N GLU A 435 18.27 75.93 -17.11
CA GLU A 435 17.13 75.29 -17.77
C GLU A 435 17.47 73.87 -18.28
N ARG A 436 18.62 73.70 -18.95
CA ARG A 436 19.10 72.38 -19.39
C ARG A 436 19.46 71.46 -18.23
N PHE A 437 19.96 72.02 -17.13
CA PHE A 437 20.22 71.27 -15.90
C PHE A 437 18.93 70.76 -15.27
N ALA A 438 17.91 71.62 -15.15
CA ALA A 438 16.59 71.25 -14.65
C ALA A 438 15.91 70.20 -15.53
N GLY A 439 15.94 70.37 -16.86
CA GLY A 439 15.39 69.40 -17.80
C GLY A 439 16.07 68.03 -17.75
N ARG A 440 17.41 67.99 -17.59
CA ARG A 440 18.14 66.72 -17.39
C ARG A 440 17.84 66.07 -16.04
N SER A 441 17.65 66.86 -14.99
CA SER A 441 17.24 66.36 -13.67
C SER A 441 15.84 65.76 -13.72
N ALA A 442 14.90 66.42 -14.41
CA ALA A 442 13.54 65.93 -14.60
C ALA A 442 13.51 64.59 -15.37
N ALA A 443 14.31 64.45 -16.44
CA ALA A 443 14.43 63.19 -17.18
C ALA A 443 14.93 62.02 -16.31
N ILE A 444 15.87 62.26 -15.39
CA ILE A 444 16.31 61.25 -14.41
C ILE A 444 15.18 60.95 -13.40
N GLY A 445 14.36 61.95 -13.07
CA GLY A 445 13.14 61.78 -12.28
C GLY A 445 12.12 60.87 -12.96
N ASP A 446 11.92 61.00 -14.28
CA ASP A 446 11.03 60.13 -15.05
C ASP A 446 11.54 58.67 -15.06
N ASP A 447 12.86 58.47 -15.15
CA ASP A 447 13.46 57.14 -15.00
C ASP A 447 13.20 56.54 -13.60
N GLN A 448 13.28 57.37 -12.55
CA GLN A 448 12.96 56.96 -11.18
C GLN A 448 11.48 56.60 -11.01
N ALA A 449 10.57 57.32 -11.69
CA ALA A 449 9.14 57.05 -11.71
C ALA A 449 8.82 55.70 -12.35
N ILE A 450 9.43 55.40 -13.50
CA ILE A 450 9.28 54.11 -14.20
C ILE A 450 9.76 52.96 -13.31
N LEU A 451 10.90 53.12 -12.63
CA LEU A 451 11.43 52.10 -11.74
C LEU A 451 10.51 51.88 -10.52
N ARG A 452 10.03 52.95 -9.90
CA ARG A 452 9.10 52.91 -8.76
C ARG A 452 7.77 52.24 -9.13
N GLY A 453 7.22 52.57 -10.31
CA GLY A 453 5.96 52.01 -10.80
C GLY A 453 5.98 50.47 -10.85
N ARG A 454 7.10 49.86 -11.25
CA ARG A 454 7.25 48.40 -11.31
C ARG A 454 7.25 47.74 -9.93
N TYR A 455 7.96 48.33 -8.97
CA TYR A 455 7.94 47.82 -7.60
C TYR A 455 6.56 48.03 -6.95
N SER A 456 5.86 49.11 -7.30
CA SER A 456 4.49 49.39 -6.85
C SER A 456 3.49 48.39 -7.45
N GLN A 457 3.61 48.08 -8.74
CA GLN A 457 2.82 47.04 -9.42
C GLN A 457 3.05 45.66 -8.81
N PHE A 458 4.30 45.34 -8.47
CA PHE A 458 4.62 44.10 -7.76
C PHE A 458 3.94 44.02 -6.39
N LEU A 459 3.82 45.15 -5.68
CA LEU A 459 3.09 45.28 -4.41
C LEU A 459 1.56 45.25 -4.56
N GLY A 460 1.03 45.18 -5.79
CA GLY A 460 -0.42 45.14 -6.05
C GLY A 460 -1.06 46.50 -6.32
N GLY A 461 -0.28 47.56 -6.58
CA GLY A 461 -0.82 48.84 -7.03
C GLY A 461 -1.26 48.78 -8.51
N GLU A 462 -2.46 49.25 -8.82
CA GLU A 462 -2.90 49.47 -10.20
C GLU A 462 -2.10 50.63 -10.84
N GLU A 463 -1.86 50.59 -12.15
CA GLU A 463 -1.12 51.62 -12.88
C GLU A 463 -1.89 52.96 -12.84
N GLU A 464 -1.36 53.98 -12.15
CA GLU A 464 -1.66 55.37 -12.51
C GLU A 464 -0.92 55.68 -13.81
N THR A 465 -1.60 55.52 -14.94
CA THR A 465 -1.14 56.07 -16.22
C THR A 465 -0.98 57.59 -16.08
N ALA A 466 0.21 58.09 -16.39
CA ALA A 466 0.49 59.53 -16.47
C ALA A 466 -0.51 60.23 -17.42
N PRO A 467 -0.94 61.48 -17.13
CA PRO A 467 -1.93 62.17 -17.94
C PRO A 467 -1.32 62.59 -19.29
N GLU A 468 -1.87 62.07 -20.38
CA GLU A 468 -1.80 62.74 -21.68
C GLU A 468 -2.59 64.05 -21.59
N HIS A 469 -1.99 65.14 -22.06
CA HIS A 469 -2.64 66.44 -22.17
C HIS A 469 -3.88 66.35 -23.07
N ALA A 470 -5.06 66.50 -22.48
CA ALA A 470 -6.28 66.89 -23.17
C ALA A 470 -6.71 68.26 -22.62
N GLU A 471 -6.66 69.28 -23.48
CA GLU A 471 -7.39 70.52 -23.25
C GLU A 471 -8.89 70.23 -23.30
N GLY A 472 -9.65 70.76 -22.34
CA GLY A 472 -11.11 70.83 -22.48
C GLY A 472 -11.92 70.77 -21.19
N ASP A 473 -12.21 71.96 -20.68
CA ASP A 473 -13.41 72.37 -19.92
C ASP A 473 -13.53 71.99 -18.43
N GLY A 474 -13.96 73.00 -17.66
CA GLY A 474 -13.85 73.06 -16.21
C GLY A 474 -14.94 72.29 -15.48
N HIS A 475 -14.85 72.32 -14.14
CA HIS A 475 -15.93 72.71 -13.23
C HIS A 475 -15.36 72.75 -11.79
N ASP A 476 -15.95 73.66 -11.02
CA ASP A 476 -15.54 74.22 -9.76
C ASP A 476 -15.45 73.22 -8.58
N HIS A 477 -14.53 73.48 -7.65
CA HIS A 477 -14.43 72.79 -6.37
C HIS A 477 -15.23 73.57 -5.32
N SER A 478 -16.31 72.97 -4.80
CA SER A 478 -16.84 73.34 -3.49
C SER A 478 -16.75 72.16 -2.54
N GLY A 479 -16.04 72.38 -1.45
CA GLY A 479 -15.79 71.40 -0.41
C GLY A 479 -16.97 71.23 0.55
N GLY A 480 -17.01 70.08 1.19
CA GLY A 480 -17.87 69.81 2.34
C GLY A 480 -17.59 68.43 2.91
N LEU A 481 -16.93 68.35 4.07
CA LEU A 481 -17.08 67.20 4.96
C LEU A 481 -18.54 67.14 5.43
N PRO A 482 -19.14 65.94 5.54
CA PRO A 482 -19.81 65.60 6.80
C PRO A 482 -19.65 64.08 7.14
N PRO A 483 -20.25 63.54 8.21
CA PRO A 483 -19.58 63.26 9.47
C PRO A 483 -19.61 61.76 9.86
N ALA A 484 -18.96 61.42 10.96
CA ALA A 484 -18.99 60.09 11.57
C ALA A 484 -20.31 59.76 12.30
N ARG A 485 -20.85 58.54 12.08
CA ARG A 485 -21.62 57.60 12.96
C ARG A 485 -22.81 56.94 12.23
N PRO A 486 -23.35 55.78 12.71
CA PRO A 486 -22.75 54.59 13.34
C PRO A 486 -23.10 53.29 12.57
N ALA A 487 -22.52 52.16 12.99
CA ALA A 487 -22.72 50.83 12.42
C ALA A 487 -24.19 50.40 12.40
N GLY A 488 -24.71 50.12 11.20
CA GLY A 488 -26.04 49.56 10.94
C GLY A 488 -25.92 48.38 9.98
N PHE A 489 -26.60 47.29 10.33
CA PHE A 489 -26.66 46.02 9.61
C PHE A 489 -27.11 46.24 8.16
N GLY A 490 -26.30 45.81 7.18
CA GLY A 490 -26.61 45.93 5.74
C GLY A 490 -25.65 46.78 4.89
N ALA A 491 -24.41 47.04 5.34
CA ALA A 491 -23.40 47.69 4.50
C ALA A 491 -22.88 46.74 3.40
N PRO A 492 -22.71 47.21 2.14
CA PRO A 492 -22.25 46.39 1.00
C PRO A 492 -20.83 45.81 1.17
N GLU A 493 -20.10 46.26 2.19
CA GLU A 493 -18.75 45.84 2.52
C GLU A 493 -18.70 44.44 3.17
N ASP A 494 -19.78 44.01 3.83
CA ASP A 494 -19.82 42.71 4.55
C ASP A 494 -20.16 41.53 3.62
N VAL A 495 -20.81 41.79 2.47
CA VAL A 495 -21.13 40.75 1.47
C VAL A 495 -19.92 40.44 0.57
N LEU A 496 -19.02 41.42 0.38
CA LEU A 496 -17.75 41.23 -0.33
C LEU A 496 -16.74 40.39 0.46
N ALA A 497 -16.83 40.35 1.79
CA ALA A 497 -15.99 39.50 2.63
C ALA A 497 -16.41 38.01 2.61
N GLU A 498 -17.71 37.73 2.39
CA GLU A 498 -18.25 36.36 2.40
C GLU A 498 -18.36 35.73 1.00
N PHE A 499 -18.48 36.53 -0.07
CA PHE A 499 -18.63 36.04 -1.46
C PHE A 499 -17.72 36.73 -2.50
N GLY A 500 -16.88 37.68 -2.11
CA GLY A 500 -15.85 38.23 -2.98
C GLY A 500 -14.60 37.37 -2.92
N HIS A 501 -14.13 36.89 -4.07
CA HIS A 501 -12.73 36.45 -4.15
C HIS A 501 -11.85 37.67 -3.84
N PRO A 502 -11.02 37.66 -2.77
CA PRO A 502 -10.01 38.68 -2.67
C PRO A 502 -9.09 38.48 -3.88
N HIS A 503 -9.03 39.47 -4.76
CA HIS A 503 -7.98 39.55 -5.77
C HIS A 503 -6.65 39.85 -5.07
N ASP A 504 -6.18 38.89 -4.27
CA ASP A 504 -4.85 38.85 -3.66
C ASP A 504 -3.82 38.33 -4.68
N ASP A 505 -4.04 38.66 -5.96
CA ASP A 505 -3.20 38.30 -7.10
C ASP A 505 -2.01 39.26 -7.26
N ALA A 506 -1.70 40.06 -6.23
CA ALA A 506 -0.46 40.82 -6.19
C ALA A 506 0.71 39.84 -6.07
N ALA A 507 1.70 39.92 -6.97
CA ALA A 507 2.88 39.04 -6.92
C ALA A 507 3.62 39.10 -5.56
N ALA A 508 3.50 40.20 -4.82
CA ALA A 508 4.02 40.37 -3.46
C ALA A 508 3.30 39.55 -2.37
N SER A 509 2.18 38.88 -2.66
CA SER A 509 1.54 37.91 -1.75
C SER A 509 2.46 36.72 -1.45
N SER A 510 3.38 36.42 -2.36
CA SER A 510 4.46 35.44 -2.20
C SER A 510 5.58 35.84 -1.23
N LEU A 511 5.68 37.13 -0.88
CA LEU A 511 6.64 37.62 0.12
C LEU A 511 6.03 37.55 1.53
N ASP A 512 6.86 37.21 2.52
CA ASP A 512 6.44 37.31 3.91
C ASP A 512 6.12 38.78 4.28
N PRO A 513 5.23 39.02 5.27
CA PRO A 513 4.77 40.36 5.61
C PRO A 513 5.89 41.35 5.97
N ALA A 514 6.99 40.87 6.58
CA ALA A 514 8.09 41.74 6.96
C ALA A 514 8.91 42.17 5.72
N THR A 515 9.18 41.25 4.80
CA THR A 515 9.84 41.58 3.53
C THR A 515 8.99 42.51 2.66
N ARG A 516 7.66 42.32 2.63
CA ARG A 516 6.73 43.21 1.92
C ARG A 516 6.79 44.65 2.48
N ALA A 517 6.87 44.81 3.80
CA ALA A 517 6.98 46.13 4.43
C ALA A 517 8.30 46.84 4.07
N ILE A 518 9.42 46.10 4.00
CA ILE A 518 10.72 46.66 3.56
C ILE A 518 10.65 47.13 2.11
N LEU A 519 9.98 46.38 1.23
CA LEU A 519 9.80 46.77 -0.17
C LEU A 519 8.94 48.04 -0.31
N LYS A 520 7.89 48.19 0.53
CA LYS A 520 7.08 49.41 0.59
C LYS A 520 7.94 50.64 0.94
N ASN A 521 8.79 50.53 1.96
CA ASN A 521 9.72 51.61 2.33
C ASN A 521 10.68 51.98 1.18
N ALA A 522 11.10 51.01 0.36
CA ALA A 522 11.91 51.28 -0.82
C ALA A 522 11.15 52.15 -1.84
N VAL A 523 9.88 51.82 -2.11
CA VAL A 523 9.02 52.58 -3.04
C VAL A 523 8.77 54.01 -2.54
N ASP A 524 8.55 54.19 -1.24
CA ASP A 524 8.34 55.50 -0.64
C ASP A 524 9.59 56.40 -0.78
N GLU A 525 10.78 55.84 -0.56
CA GLU A 525 12.05 56.57 -0.77
C GLU A 525 12.31 56.88 -2.26
N MET A 526 11.88 56.00 -3.17
CA MET A 526 11.95 56.27 -4.61
C MET A 526 11.04 57.43 -5.01
N TRP A 527 9.85 57.55 -4.39
CA TRP A 527 8.92 58.66 -4.63
C TRP A 527 9.55 60.00 -4.24
N GLU A 528 10.19 60.03 -3.06
CA GLU A 528 10.86 61.24 -2.59
C GLU A 528 12.05 61.63 -3.48
N ALA A 529 12.84 60.65 -3.94
CA ALA A 529 13.91 60.88 -4.91
C ALA A 529 13.37 61.41 -6.24
N GLU A 530 12.29 60.81 -6.77
CA GLU A 530 11.61 61.25 -8.01
C GLU A 530 11.17 62.72 -7.89
N ARG A 531 10.48 63.07 -6.80
CA ARG A 531 9.97 64.43 -6.55
C ARG A 531 11.09 65.47 -6.57
N LEU A 532 12.21 65.18 -5.89
CA LEU A 532 13.36 66.08 -5.82
C LEU A 532 14.10 66.19 -7.17
N LEU A 533 14.17 65.11 -7.94
CA LEU A 533 14.73 65.12 -9.30
C LEU A 533 13.89 65.97 -10.24
N LYS A 534 12.56 65.86 -10.20
CA LYS A 534 11.63 66.68 -11.00
C LYS A 534 11.66 68.16 -10.64
N GLN A 535 12.03 68.50 -9.41
CA GLN A 535 12.26 69.89 -8.96
C GLN A 535 13.65 70.45 -9.34
N GLY A 536 14.47 69.71 -10.09
CA GLY A 536 15.82 70.15 -10.45
C GLY A 536 16.82 70.09 -9.30
N GLN A 537 16.56 69.29 -8.26
CA GLN A 537 17.39 69.17 -7.05
C GLN A 537 18.07 67.80 -6.92
N PRO A 538 18.97 67.40 -7.84
CA PRO A 538 19.58 66.07 -7.81
C PRO A 538 20.46 65.83 -6.57
N ALA A 539 21.02 66.88 -5.95
CA ALA A 539 21.78 66.74 -4.69
C ALA A 539 20.90 66.31 -3.52
N ALA A 540 19.68 66.85 -3.43
CA ALA A 540 18.72 66.49 -2.39
C ALA A 540 18.09 65.10 -2.65
N ALA A 541 18.03 64.67 -3.91
CA ALA A 541 17.50 63.36 -4.30
C ALA A 541 18.44 62.18 -4.00
N LEU A 542 19.75 62.41 -3.83
CA LEU A 542 20.72 61.33 -3.58
C LEU A 542 20.49 60.59 -2.25
N PRO A 543 20.30 61.26 -1.09
CA PRO A 543 20.00 60.58 0.17
C PRO A 543 18.79 59.62 0.12
N PRO A 544 17.60 60.00 -0.36
CA PRO A 544 16.49 59.05 -0.50
C PRO A 544 16.80 57.96 -1.53
N ALA A 545 17.47 58.27 -2.65
CA ALA A 545 17.84 57.27 -3.63
C ALA A 545 18.78 56.17 -3.06
N TYR A 546 19.71 56.52 -2.16
CA TYR A 546 20.55 55.55 -1.45
C TYR A 546 19.79 54.73 -0.41
N ARG A 547 18.81 55.33 0.29
CA ARG A 547 17.94 54.60 1.22
C ARG A 547 17.06 53.59 0.49
N ALA A 548 16.49 53.99 -0.65
CA ALA A 548 15.77 53.07 -1.55
C ALA A 548 16.66 51.89 -1.98
N LEU A 549 17.90 52.15 -2.43
CA LEU A 549 18.85 51.10 -2.81
C LEU A 549 19.15 50.14 -1.65
N ARG A 550 19.24 50.64 -0.42
CA ARG A 550 19.48 49.83 0.78
C ARG A 550 18.30 48.89 1.06
N PHE A 551 17.07 49.40 1.01
CA PHE A 551 15.88 48.57 1.21
C PHE A 551 15.73 47.50 0.11
N ILE A 552 16.01 47.83 -1.15
CA ILE A 552 16.03 46.83 -2.24
C ILE A 552 17.02 45.69 -1.95
N LYS A 553 18.23 46.03 -1.46
CA LYS A 553 19.23 45.02 -1.11
C LYS A 553 18.78 44.13 0.06
N GLN A 554 18.11 44.70 1.05
CA GLN A 554 17.54 43.94 2.18
C GLN A 554 16.46 42.96 1.71
N VAL A 555 15.58 43.38 0.81
CA VAL A 555 14.58 42.50 0.18
C VAL A 555 15.27 41.37 -0.58
N GLN A 556 16.26 41.67 -1.42
CA GLN A 556 17.01 40.66 -2.19
C GLN A 556 17.71 39.62 -1.29
N GLN A 557 18.20 40.03 -0.11
CA GLN A 557 18.81 39.13 0.87
C GLN A 557 17.77 38.25 1.58
N ALA A 558 16.59 38.79 1.87
CA ALA A 558 15.49 38.07 2.51
C ALA A 558 14.82 37.06 1.56
N THR A 559 14.71 37.40 0.27
CA THR A 559 14.04 36.58 -0.75
C THR A 559 14.96 35.58 -1.44
N ARG A 560 15.88 34.93 -0.71
CA ARG A 560 16.83 33.94 -1.26
C ARG A 560 16.17 32.65 -1.80
N VAL A 561 14.86 32.69 -2.05
CA VAL A 561 14.00 31.61 -2.55
C VAL A 561 13.69 31.88 -4.02
N PHE A 562 13.95 30.88 -4.87
CA PHE A 562 13.65 30.87 -6.31
C PHE A 562 12.18 31.23 -6.58
N LEU A 563 11.94 32.35 -7.28
CA LEU A 563 10.65 32.63 -7.92
C LEU A 563 10.70 32.13 -9.36
N SER A 564 9.93 31.07 -9.65
CA SER A 564 9.68 30.60 -11.00
C SER A 564 8.91 31.65 -11.81
N ARG A 565 9.38 31.96 -13.03
CA ARG A 565 8.69 32.83 -14.01
C ARG A 565 7.21 32.48 -14.11
N VAL A 566 6.34 33.38 -13.65
CA VAL A 566 4.90 33.36 -13.92
C VAL A 566 4.54 34.61 -14.71
N GLY A 567 4.66 34.49 -16.02
CA GLY A 567 4.13 35.44 -16.99
C GLY A 567 4.03 34.71 -18.32
N GLN A 568 2.82 34.48 -18.82
CA GLN A 568 2.65 33.91 -20.16
C GLN A 568 3.10 34.95 -21.19
N GLU A 569 4.20 34.69 -21.90
CA GLU A 569 4.56 35.44 -23.10
C GLU A 569 3.49 35.19 -24.16
N ARG A 570 2.65 36.21 -24.42
CA ARG A 570 1.75 36.18 -25.56
C ARG A 570 2.59 36.30 -26.84
N PRO A 571 2.22 35.61 -27.93
CA PRO A 571 2.85 35.83 -29.22
C PRO A 571 2.77 37.32 -29.59
N PRO A 572 3.83 37.91 -30.16
CA PRO A 572 3.82 39.30 -30.57
C PRO A 572 2.68 39.55 -31.57
N ILE A 573 1.96 40.66 -31.37
CA ILE A 573 0.90 41.10 -32.29
C ILE A 573 1.57 41.48 -33.60
N ASP A 574 1.08 40.96 -34.72
CA ASP A 574 1.52 41.37 -36.05
C ASP A 574 1.01 42.80 -36.36
N PRO A 575 1.87 43.83 -36.36
CA PRO A 575 1.45 45.20 -36.58
C PRO A 575 0.94 45.46 -38.00
N ALA A 576 1.34 44.63 -38.98
CA ALA A 576 0.88 44.78 -40.37
C ALA A 576 -0.61 44.48 -40.55
N ARG A 577 -1.23 43.77 -39.59
CA ARG A 577 -2.65 43.38 -39.64
C ARG A 577 -3.53 44.21 -38.71
N ARG A 578 -2.94 44.94 -37.77
CA ARG A 578 -3.66 45.79 -36.82
C ARG A 578 -4.39 46.91 -37.58
N LEU A 579 -5.65 47.17 -37.22
CA LEU A 579 -6.54 48.20 -37.84
C LEU A 579 -6.97 47.96 -39.30
N THR A 580 -6.64 46.81 -39.92
CA THR A 580 -6.97 46.55 -41.33
C THR A 580 -8.38 45.97 -41.56
N GLY A 581 -9.02 45.41 -40.52
CA GLY A 581 -10.35 44.77 -40.62
C GLY A 581 -10.39 43.46 -41.44
N LYS A 582 -9.29 43.04 -42.06
CA LYS A 582 -9.25 41.86 -42.95
C LYS A 582 -9.24 40.56 -42.14
N ARG A 583 -10.21 39.68 -42.44
CA ARG A 583 -10.40 38.36 -41.78
C ARG A 583 -9.81 37.19 -42.56
N ASP A 584 -9.08 37.47 -43.64
CA ASP A 584 -8.53 36.45 -44.53
C ASP A 584 -7.52 35.55 -43.79
N GLY A 585 -7.65 34.23 -43.96
CA GLY A 585 -6.85 33.22 -43.27
C GLY A 585 -7.30 32.87 -41.84
N LEU A 586 -8.42 33.42 -41.35
CA LEU A 586 -9.03 32.99 -40.10
C LEU A 586 -9.98 31.81 -40.36
N ALA A 587 -9.68 30.64 -39.81
CA ALA A 587 -10.58 29.49 -39.86
C ALA A 587 -11.92 29.79 -39.15
N SER A 588 -13.01 29.23 -39.67
CA SER A 588 -14.33 29.27 -39.02
C SER A 588 -14.22 28.84 -37.55
N ARG A 589 -14.88 29.58 -36.65
CA ARG A 589 -14.91 29.27 -35.21
C ARG A 589 -15.88 28.13 -34.86
N ALA A 590 -16.66 27.65 -35.82
CA ALA A 590 -17.48 26.46 -35.62
C ALA A 590 -16.58 25.23 -35.72
N LEU A 591 -16.13 24.75 -34.57
CA LEU A 591 -15.48 23.44 -34.49
C LEU A 591 -16.53 22.38 -34.86
N PRO A 592 -16.30 21.53 -35.87
CA PRO A 592 -17.15 20.37 -36.05
C PRO A 592 -17.12 19.55 -34.76
N VAL A 593 -18.30 19.17 -34.25
CA VAL A 593 -18.40 18.23 -33.13
C VAL A 593 -17.99 16.87 -33.67
N ALA A 594 -16.69 16.57 -33.60
CA ALA A 594 -16.21 15.24 -33.87
C ALA A 594 -16.81 14.29 -32.82
N PRO A 595 -17.41 13.16 -33.23
CA PRO A 595 -17.81 12.16 -32.27
C PRO A 595 -16.59 11.74 -31.43
N VAL A 596 -16.77 11.74 -30.11
CA VAL A 596 -15.72 11.26 -29.21
C VAL A 596 -15.61 9.76 -29.41
N ASP A 597 -14.47 9.31 -29.94
CA ASP A 597 -14.18 7.89 -30.03
C ASP A 597 -14.10 7.33 -28.61
N SER A 598 -15.03 6.45 -28.25
CA SER A 598 -15.14 5.90 -26.91
C SER A 598 -15.12 4.38 -26.99
N GLY A 599 -14.40 3.74 -26.08
CA GLY A 599 -14.37 2.28 -25.92
C GLY A 599 -15.70 1.67 -25.44
N ASP A 600 -16.79 2.43 -25.48
CA ASP A 600 -18.10 2.09 -24.93
C ASP A 600 -19.09 1.63 -26.02
N GLY A 601 -18.63 1.40 -27.25
CA GLY A 601 -19.48 1.04 -28.39
C GLY A 601 -20.42 -0.15 -28.11
N GLU A 602 -19.88 -1.23 -27.51
CA GLU A 602 -20.65 -2.46 -27.20
C GLU A 602 -21.76 -2.19 -26.15
N ILE A 603 -21.45 -1.46 -25.08
CA ILE A 603 -22.43 -1.12 -24.03
C ILE A 603 -23.44 -0.05 -24.47
N ALA A 604 -23.01 0.92 -25.28
CA ALA A 604 -23.88 1.95 -25.83
C ALA A 604 -24.88 1.36 -26.83
N ALA A 605 -24.45 0.39 -27.65
CA ALA A 605 -25.32 -0.35 -28.55
C ALA A 605 -26.35 -1.19 -27.77
N ALA A 606 -25.91 -1.94 -26.75
CA ALA A 606 -26.80 -2.71 -25.90
C ALA A 606 -27.80 -1.82 -25.15
N TRP A 607 -27.36 -0.66 -24.65
CA TRP A 607 -28.23 0.32 -24.01
C TRP A 607 -29.29 0.83 -25.00
N ARG A 608 -28.92 1.19 -26.24
CA ARG A 608 -29.90 1.61 -27.26
C ARG A 608 -30.86 0.48 -27.66
N ALA A 609 -30.40 -0.76 -27.73
CA ALA A 609 -31.23 -1.93 -28.06
C ALA A 609 -32.26 -2.27 -26.97
N LEU A 610 -32.01 -1.87 -25.73
CA LEU A 610 -32.93 -2.02 -24.61
C LEU A 610 -33.96 -0.88 -24.50
N GLY A 611 -34.02 0.04 -25.46
CA GLY A 611 -34.84 1.25 -25.37
C GLY A 611 -35.96 1.31 -26.37
N ASP A 612 -36.95 2.14 -26.07
CA ASP A 612 -38.13 2.34 -26.92
C ASP A 612 -38.16 3.74 -27.60
N GLY A 613 -37.10 4.54 -27.43
CA GLY A 613 -36.99 5.90 -27.96
C GLY A 613 -36.57 5.97 -29.45
N PRO A 614 -36.58 7.17 -30.07
CA PRO A 614 -36.26 7.36 -31.49
C PRO A 614 -34.83 6.96 -31.89
N GLY A 615 -33.90 6.87 -30.93
CA GLY A 615 -32.53 6.37 -31.12
C GLY A 615 -32.34 4.88 -30.77
N ALA A 616 -33.42 4.12 -30.57
CA ALA A 616 -33.36 2.71 -30.23
C ALA A 616 -32.89 1.86 -31.41
N ILE A 617 -32.02 0.89 -31.13
CA ILE A 617 -31.60 -0.11 -32.13
C ILE A 617 -32.60 -1.26 -32.07
N ARG A 618 -33.36 -1.48 -33.14
CA ARG A 618 -34.28 -2.63 -33.22
C ARG A 618 -33.48 -3.89 -33.60
N GLY A 619 -33.40 -4.85 -32.70
CA GLY A 619 -32.68 -6.11 -32.93
C GLY A 619 -32.40 -6.89 -31.63
N ALA A 620 -31.73 -8.03 -31.77
CA ALA A 620 -31.26 -8.80 -30.62
C ALA A 620 -30.17 -8.02 -29.86
N ILE A 621 -30.19 -8.13 -28.53
CA ILE A 621 -29.19 -7.49 -27.67
C ILE A 621 -27.94 -8.36 -27.68
N ASP A 622 -26.78 -7.78 -28.03
CA ASP A 622 -25.50 -8.48 -27.95
C ASP A 622 -25.00 -8.58 -26.50
N LEU A 623 -25.58 -9.52 -25.75
CA LEU A 623 -25.18 -9.79 -24.36
C LEU A 623 -23.74 -10.30 -24.24
N ALA A 624 -23.21 -10.96 -25.29
CA ALA A 624 -21.84 -11.47 -25.30
C ALA A 624 -20.82 -10.34 -25.48
N GLY A 625 -21.14 -9.32 -26.29
CA GLY A 625 -20.38 -8.08 -26.37
C GLY A 625 -20.31 -7.37 -25.02
N VAL A 626 -21.45 -7.18 -24.35
CA VAL A 626 -21.45 -6.55 -23.01
C VAL A 626 -20.61 -7.36 -22.01
N GLU A 627 -20.63 -8.69 -22.06
CA GLU A 627 -19.82 -9.53 -21.17
C GLU A 627 -18.31 -9.39 -21.45
N ARG A 628 -17.89 -9.36 -22.72
CA ARG A 628 -16.50 -9.09 -23.11
C ARG A 628 -16.05 -7.71 -22.66
N TRP A 629 -16.91 -6.70 -22.87
CA TRP A 629 -16.67 -5.35 -22.42
C TRP A 629 -16.50 -5.27 -20.90
N LEU A 630 -17.40 -5.92 -20.14
CA LEU A 630 -17.35 -5.97 -18.67
C LEU A 630 -16.05 -6.61 -18.19
N ALA A 631 -15.60 -7.69 -18.84
CA ALA A 631 -14.33 -8.35 -18.48
C ALA A 631 -13.12 -7.42 -18.59
N GLY A 632 -13.10 -6.53 -19.60
CA GLY A 632 -12.02 -5.57 -19.82
C GLY A 632 -12.12 -4.25 -19.04
N ASN A 633 -13.28 -3.93 -18.45
CA ASN A 633 -13.57 -2.63 -17.85
C ASN A 633 -13.98 -2.69 -16.36
N ARG A 634 -13.70 -3.80 -15.65
CA ARG A 634 -14.14 -4.00 -14.25
C ARG A 634 -13.67 -2.88 -13.31
N ASP A 635 -12.43 -2.42 -13.45
CA ASP A 635 -11.83 -1.40 -12.58
C ASP A 635 -12.47 -0.01 -12.75
N ARG A 636 -13.18 0.20 -13.87
CA ARG A 636 -13.90 1.44 -14.16
C ARG A 636 -15.27 1.51 -13.49
N LEU A 637 -15.80 0.37 -13.06
CA LEU A 637 -17.15 0.25 -12.55
C LEU A 637 -17.15 0.27 -11.01
N ALA A 638 -18.07 1.03 -10.43
CA ALA A 638 -18.29 1.02 -8.99
C ALA A 638 -18.84 -0.34 -8.51
N ASP A 639 -19.66 -1.00 -9.32
CA ASP A 639 -20.23 -2.32 -9.03
C ASP A 639 -20.29 -3.20 -10.30
N PRO A 640 -19.19 -3.87 -10.68
CA PRO A 640 -19.17 -4.76 -11.84
C PRO A 640 -20.08 -5.98 -11.67
N LEU A 641 -20.36 -6.41 -10.43
CA LEU A 641 -21.21 -7.56 -10.17
C LEU A 641 -22.69 -7.25 -10.40
N ALA A 642 -23.14 -6.03 -10.12
CA ALA A 642 -24.50 -5.61 -10.44
C ALA A 642 -24.79 -5.68 -11.94
N LEU A 643 -23.84 -5.27 -12.79
CA LEU A 643 -23.97 -5.41 -14.25
C LEU A 643 -23.96 -6.89 -14.68
N ALA A 644 -23.09 -7.72 -14.09
CA ALA A 644 -23.07 -9.17 -14.35
C ALA A 644 -24.40 -9.85 -13.96
N ALA A 645 -24.97 -9.52 -12.79
CA ALA A 645 -26.26 -10.04 -12.34
C ALA A 645 -27.41 -9.61 -13.27
N ALA A 646 -27.39 -8.35 -13.74
CA ALA A 646 -28.41 -7.85 -14.66
C ALA A 646 -28.32 -8.53 -16.05
N LEU A 647 -27.11 -8.79 -16.55
CA LEU A 647 -26.88 -9.55 -17.77
C LEU A 647 -27.42 -10.98 -17.65
N ASP A 648 -27.10 -11.64 -16.54
CA ASP A 648 -27.54 -13.00 -16.26
C ASP A 648 -29.07 -13.10 -16.11
N ALA A 649 -29.71 -12.11 -15.49
CA ALA A 649 -31.17 -12.05 -15.39
C ALA A 649 -31.85 -11.95 -16.77
N VAL A 650 -31.34 -11.11 -17.67
CA VAL A 650 -31.87 -11.00 -19.05
C VAL A 650 -31.54 -12.24 -19.89
N ARG A 651 -30.42 -12.91 -19.62
CA ARG A 651 -30.07 -14.18 -20.26
C ARG A 651 -31.00 -15.32 -19.84
N ALA A 652 -31.36 -15.36 -18.56
CA ALA A 652 -32.28 -16.35 -18.00
C ALA A 652 -33.73 -16.15 -18.46
N ASP A 653 -34.19 -14.89 -18.52
CA ASP A 653 -35.51 -14.53 -19.05
C ASP A 653 -35.41 -13.28 -19.96
N PRO A 654 -35.25 -13.48 -21.29
CA PRO A 654 -35.13 -12.38 -22.24
C PRO A 654 -36.40 -11.51 -22.38
N ALA A 655 -37.56 -12.04 -21.99
CA ALA A 655 -38.86 -11.38 -22.08
C ALA A 655 -39.20 -10.56 -20.81
N CYS A 656 -38.49 -10.79 -19.71
CA CYS A 656 -38.67 -10.06 -18.45
C CYS A 656 -38.42 -8.55 -18.61
N ALA A 657 -39.50 -7.76 -18.68
CA ALA A 657 -39.45 -6.30 -18.81
C ALA A 657 -38.66 -5.63 -17.66
N ARG A 658 -38.85 -6.09 -16.42
CA ARG A 658 -38.10 -5.60 -15.25
C ARG A 658 -36.60 -5.88 -15.39
N CYS A 659 -36.22 -7.07 -15.84
CA CYS A 659 -34.83 -7.48 -16.00
C CYS A 659 -34.13 -6.62 -17.06
N ARG A 660 -34.81 -6.38 -18.20
CA ARG A 660 -34.35 -5.49 -19.27
C ARG A 660 -34.16 -4.05 -18.78
N ALA A 661 -35.10 -3.53 -18.00
CA ALA A 661 -35.01 -2.19 -17.42
C ALA A 661 -33.83 -2.05 -16.44
N VAL A 662 -33.60 -3.06 -15.59
CA VAL A 662 -32.44 -3.10 -14.68
C VAL A 662 -31.13 -3.14 -15.46
N LEU A 663 -31.02 -4.00 -16.49
CA LEU A 663 -29.84 -4.05 -17.35
C LEU A 663 -29.58 -2.70 -18.04
N ARG A 664 -30.62 -2.07 -18.58
CA ARG A 664 -30.52 -0.73 -19.18
C ARG A 664 -30.00 0.31 -18.18
N GLY A 665 -30.47 0.27 -16.93
CA GLY A 665 -29.99 1.15 -15.86
C GLY A 665 -28.52 0.92 -15.52
N GLN A 666 -28.08 -0.34 -15.40
CA GLN A 666 -26.68 -0.67 -15.14
C GLN A 666 -25.76 -0.25 -16.29
N LEU A 667 -26.18 -0.46 -17.55
CA LEU A 667 -25.44 0.01 -18.72
C LEU A 667 -25.30 1.55 -18.73
N TRP A 668 -26.33 2.28 -18.31
CA TRP A 668 -26.26 3.74 -18.20
C TRP A 668 -25.20 4.21 -17.20
N LEU A 669 -25.12 3.54 -16.04
CA LEU A 669 -24.10 3.84 -15.03
C LEU A 669 -22.69 3.46 -15.48
N ALA A 670 -22.57 2.48 -16.37
CA ALA A 670 -21.30 2.02 -16.92
C ALA A 670 -20.72 2.93 -18.01
N LEU A 671 -21.57 3.68 -18.73
CA LEU A 671 -21.15 4.60 -19.79
C LEU A 671 -20.24 5.70 -19.24
N ALA A 672 -19.15 5.97 -19.95
CA ALA A 672 -18.21 7.02 -19.62
C ALA A 672 -18.94 8.38 -19.65
N ARG A 673 -18.81 9.13 -18.55
CA ARG A 673 -19.31 10.50 -18.51
C ARG A 673 -18.35 11.39 -19.30
N PRO A 674 -18.86 12.30 -20.15
CA PRO A 674 -18.00 13.29 -20.79
C PRO A 674 -17.28 14.09 -19.70
N PRO A 675 -15.95 14.27 -19.79
CA PRO A 675 -15.19 14.99 -18.77
C PRO A 675 -15.69 16.43 -18.66
N ALA A 676 -15.79 16.95 -17.44
CA ALA A 676 -16.26 18.31 -17.17
C ALA A 676 -15.24 19.42 -17.52
N GLY A 677 -14.27 19.15 -18.39
CA GLY A 677 -13.17 20.05 -18.71
C GLY A 677 -12.80 20.07 -20.19
N LEU A 678 -12.08 21.12 -20.60
CA LEU A 678 -11.50 21.20 -21.93
C LEU A 678 -10.47 20.06 -22.08
N ALA A 679 -10.71 19.16 -23.04
CA ALA A 679 -9.72 18.15 -23.38
C ALA A 679 -8.40 18.83 -23.80
N PRO A 680 -7.24 18.33 -23.37
CA PRO A 680 -5.96 18.79 -23.89
C PRO A 680 -5.99 18.70 -25.41
N ARG A 681 -5.46 19.71 -26.12
CA ARG A 681 -5.33 19.60 -27.57
C ARG A 681 -4.53 18.33 -27.89
N PRO A 682 -4.93 17.57 -28.93
CA PRO A 682 -4.16 16.42 -29.38
C PRO A 682 -2.69 16.81 -29.52
N ARG A 683 -1.78 15.96 -29.05
CA ARG A 683 -0.35 16.19 -29.29
C ARG A 683 -0.16 16.30 -30.81
N PRO A 684 0.55 17.34 -31.28
CA PRO A 684 0.87 17.47 -32.69
C PRO A 684 1.55 16.19 -33.18
N ASP A 685 1.25 15.79 -34.40
CA ASP A 685 1.94 14.69 -35.08
C ASP A 685 3.42 15.04 -35.31
N ALA A 686 4.20 14.10 -35.86
CA ALA A 686 5.63 14.31 -36.07
C ALA A 686 5.94 15.58 -36.90
N ALA A 687 5.07 15.91 -37.87
CA ALA A 687 5.16 17.11 -38.67
C ALA A 687 4.87 18.38 -37.84
N GLY A 688 3.80 18.37 -37.04
CA GLY A 688 3.43 19.45 -36.14
C GLY A 688 4.45 19.69 -35.03
N GLN A 689 5.06 18.64 -34.48
CA GLN A 689 6.14 18.76 -33.50
C GLN A 689 7.41 19.34 -34.11
N ARG A 690 7.70 19.01 -35.38
CA ARG A 690 8.82 19.58 -36.12
C ARG A 690 8.58 21.06 -36.42
N TYR A 691 7.36 21.42 -36.83
CA TYR A 691 6.95 22.81 -37.03
C TYR A 691 7.07 23.63 -35.74
N LEU A 692 6.55 23.12 -34.61
CA LEU A 692 6.63 23.80 -33.32
C LEU A 692 8.08 23.99 -32.82
N ARG A 693 8.95 23.00 -33.06
CA ARG A 693 10.39 23.13 -32.80
C ARG A 693 11.06 24.22 -33.65
N LEU A 694 10.68 24.33 -34.92
CA LEU A 694 11.24 25.32 -35.84
C LEU A 694 10.85 26.75 -35.46
N ILE A 695 9.69 26.95 -34.84
CA ILE A 695 9.24 28.28 -34.37
C ILE A 695 9.58 28.55 -32.89
N GLY A 696 10.44 27.74 -32.28
CA GLY A 696 10.93 27.95 -30.91
C GLY A 696 9.97 27.55 -29.78
N GLY A 697 8.83 26.94 -30.11
CA GLY A 697 7.92 26.38 -29.11
C GLY A 697 8.49 25.12 -28.47
N ARG A 698 8.61 25.07 -27.14
CA ARG A 698 8.94 23.81 -26.45
C ARG A 698 7.80 22.81 -26.63
N ALA A 699 8.15 21.60 -27.04
CA ALA A 699 7.22 20.48 -27.00
C ALA A 699 6.81 20.21 -25.54
N PRO A 700 5.54 19.84 -25.28
CA PRO A 700 5.06 19.51 -23.95
C PRO A 700 5.61 18.19 -23.41
#